data_AF-A0A095XAH8-F1
#
_entry.id   AF-A0A095XAH8-F1
#
_cell.length_a   1.000
_cell.length_b   1.000
_cell.length_c   1.000
_cell.angle_alpha   90.00
_cell.angle_beta   90.00
_cell.angle_gamma   90.00
#
_symmetry.space_group_name_H-M   'P 1'
#
loop_
_entity.id
_entity.type
_entity.pdbx_description
1 polymer ?
#
loop_
_entity_poly.entity_id
_entity_poly.type
_entity_poly.pdbx_seq_one_letter_code
_entity_poly.pdbx_strand_id
1 'polypeptide(L)'
;MKIRQTSILLAIFMVFGLILNNGAIFAQDDFPGAVKDTTNVPTDETIVPDTIPEDNSAKEVVFLVDRSMYTDQSALLNIKNQVIALSDELIQSGDISITLIAFNGGSTTYARKTKDLKRIENAFAYITPFGFSNPTKAVEIANGLGFAEKKDIVLFTSIYPNIGPITTDGPYVQRDHFYFRNANSYKNVTDNLAENTRLISVTNLAKLRNRDYAFTKRLFEENSDKYYAADKMNNDELVASLKNYILGDEIHERNISKKPIVFIPGIAGSELFNIDPSLVSDEERATGMIAGDKEKLAKRIWAPIGYGAETVTDDLNLQKNENLYGLQQGDLRNVPLFKRHSGPAALYGSLLGTLMRNFPDRPVYLFSYDWRKSNLDTVQKFANFVDEITDGGKVQIDIVAHSMGGIVSSLYLKNNDERVDKFLSFGTPYEGAPSSQYSVSNSTLMGEIVDKIIETTTGLDTSIISGYDSMIELFPTKRMLEKYPMQYVENNKKEFVNAINEKNRNFDELLKKLESKNLSVSMDLEAEDLALDHISQDDRYRRYIDFTSIYREGGTRDGDVMLMHRPNSMFFVGNNLPTVVSGYFTSDGDKIENIMTPEGDGVVPVYSATMGMTFDEMTPEIRAKFKEIKGDHIGMLIDLGNLKAMCDFLNGRQVR
;
A
#
# COMPACT_ATOMS: atom_id res chain seq x y z
N MET A 1 -44.16 30.07 -34.46
CA MET A 1 -42.72 30.42 -34.51
C MET A 1 -42.07 30.34 -33.11
N LYS A 2 -42.20 29.20 -32.40
CA LYS A 2 -41.69 29.01 -31.01
C LYS A 2 -40.99 27.66 -30.76
N ILE A 3 -40.75 26.86 -31.80
CA ILE A 3 -40.17 25.49 -31.68
C ILE A 3 -38.72 25.44 -32.17
N ARG A 4 -38.16 26.53 -32.72
CA ARG A 4 -36.79 26.56 -33.27
C ARG A 4 -35.70 27.14 -32.33
N GLN A 5 -36.03 27.72 -31.18
CA GLN A 5 -35.00 28.31 -30.29
C GLN A 5 -34.42 27.32 -29.27
N THR A 6 -35.17 26.30 -28.84
CA THR A 6 -34.70 25.36 -27.81
C THR A 6 -33.69 24.33 -28.36
N SER A 7 -33.78 23.98 -29.64
CA SER A 7 -32.83 23.06 -30.29
C SER A 7 -31.51 23.72 -30.68
N ILE A 8 -31.48 25.05 -30.81
CA ILE A 8 -30.26 25.80 -31.15
C ILE A 8 -29.40 26.05 -29.91
N LEU A 9 -30.00 26.28 -28.73
CA LEU A 9 -29.24 26.46 -27.49
C LEU A 9 -28.53 25.17 -27.06
N LEU A 10 -29.19 24.01 -27.18
CA LEU A 10 -28.58 22.71 -26.87
C LEU A 10 -27.45 22.34 -27.84
N ALA A 11 -27.58 22.73 -29.12
CA ALA A 11 -26.55 22.52 -30.14
C ALA A 11 -25.35 23.47 -29.95
N ILE A 12 -25.59 24.72 -29.50
CA ILE A 12 -24.52 25.69 -29.18
C ILE A 12 -23.71 25.21 -27.96
N PHE A 13 -24.33 24.60 -26.95
CA PHE A 13 -23.60 24.02 -25.80
C PHE A 13 -22.81 22.75 -26.15
N MET A 14 -23.28 21.91 -27.07
CA MET A 14 -22.51 20.75 -27.53
C MET A 14 -21.26 21.13 -28.35
N VAL A 15 -21.29 22.27 -29.05
CA VAL A 15 -20.12 22.78 -29.79
C VAL A 15 -19.08 23.41 -28.85
N PHE A 16 -19.50 24.08 -27.77
CA PHE A 16 -18.55 24.60 -26.77
C PHE A 16 -17.92 23.52 -25.88
N GLY A 17 -18.65 22.43 -25.58
CA GLY A 17 -18.11 21.28 -24.83
C GLY A 17 -17.00 20.50 -25.55
N LEU A 18 -16.90 20.64 -26.89
CA LEU A 18 -15.85 20.00 -27.70
C LEU A 18 -14.60 20.88 -27.91
N ILE A 19 -14.66 22.17 -27.57
CA ILE A 19 -13.56 23.13 -27.80
C ILE A 19 -12.75 23.43 -26.52
N LEU A 20 -13.27 23.14 -25.33
CA LEU A 20 -12.59 23.44 -24.05
C LEU A 20 -11.68 22.32 -23.51
N ASN A 21 -11.22 21.40 -24.37
CA ASN A 21 -10.26 20.37 -23.96
C ASN A 21 -8.79 20.84 -24.01
N ASN A 22 -8.55 22.14 -24.12
CA ASN A 22 -7.22 22.76 -23.98
C ASN A 22 -7.39 24.22 -23.51
N GLY A 23 -7.04 24.50 -22.26
CA GLY A 23 -6.88 25.86 -21.74
C GLY A 23 -7.67 26.14 -20.47
N ALA A 24 -6.94 26.35 -19.38
CA ALA A 24 -7.42 27.17 -18.28
C ALA A 24 -7.71 28.60 -18.79
N ILE A 25 -8.51 29.33 -18.00
CA ILE A 25 -8.82 30.78 -18.03
C ILE A 25 -10.25 31.09 -18.53
N PHE A 26 -10.89 31.98 -17.75
CA PHE A 26 -12.15 32.71 -17.93
C PHE A 26 -13.39 32.17 -17.19
N ALA A 27 -13.49 32.58 -15.92
CA ALA A 27 -14.76 33.02 -15.32
C ALA A 27 -14.46 34.23 -14.43
N GLN A 28 -14.09 35.34 -15.05
CA GLN A 28 -14.07 36.66 -14.43
C GLN A 28 -15.09 37.49 -15.20
N ASP A 29 -16.13 37.94 -14.47
CA ASP A 29 -17.19 38.88 -14.85
C ASP A 29 -18.09 38.53 -16.04
N ASP A 30 -19.35 38.19 -15.76
CA ASP A 30 -20.46 38.40 -16.70
C ASP A 30 -21.80 38.55 -15.95
N PHE A 31 -22.20 39.80 -15.66
CA PHE A 31 -23.53 40.40 -15.95
C PHE A 31 -23.65 41.80 -15.30
N PRO A 32 -23.45 42.90 -16.05
CA PRO A 32 -23.70 44.26 -15.58
C PRO A 32 -25.18 44.59 -15.75
N GLY A 33 -25.94 44.80 -14.67
CA GLY A 33 -27.26 45.44 -14.76
C GLY A 33 -28.40 44.98 -13.86
N ALA A 34 -28.17 44.19 -12.81
CA ALA A 34 -29.19 43.98 -11.77
C ALA A 34 -28.89 44.87 -10.57
N VAL A 35 -29.65 45.96 -10.41
CA VAL A 35 -29.64 46.80 -9.22
C VAL A 35 -29.99 45.92 -8.01
N LYS A 36 -28.98 45.58 -7.21
CA LYS A 36 -29.16 45.02 -5.87
C LYS A 36 -28.74 46.09 -4.88
N ASP A 37 -29.66 46.44 -4.01
CA ASP A 37 -29.41 47.17 -2.78
C ASP A 37 -28.30 46.45 -1.99
N THR A 38 -27.13 47.06 -1.92
CA THR A 38 -25.92 46.49 -1.30
C THR A 38 -25.77 46.87 0.17
N THR A 39 -26.82 47.35 0.83
CA THR A 39 -26.66 47.84 2.21
C THR A 39 -26.53 46.74 3.27
N ASN A 40 -26.62 45.44 2.93
CA ASN A 40 -26.35 44.32 3.86
C ASN A 40 -25.88 43.02 3.19
N VAL A 41 -25.22 43.09 2.03
CA VAL A 41 -24.65 41.90 1.36
C VAL A 41 -23.14 41.89 1.55
N PRO A 42 -22.54 40.92 2.26
CA PRO A 42 -21.10 40.70 2.20
C PRO A 42 -20.75 40.31 0.76
N THR A 43 -19.98 41.15 0.09
CA THR A 43 -19.36 40.83 -1.20
C THR A 43 -18.32 39.72 -0.99
N ASP A 44 -18.07 38.95 -2.05
CA ASP A 44 -17.30 37.68 -2.16
C ASP A 44 -15.84 37.69 -1.63
N GLU A 45 -15.42 38.74 -0.92
CA GLU A 45 -14.11 38.90 -0.27
C GLU A 45 -14.21 39.18 1.24
N THR A 46 -15.42 39.13 1.82
CA THR A 46 -15.67 39.41 3.25
C THR A 46 -16.30 38.26 4.03
N ILE A 47 -16.43 37.07 3.44
CA ILE A 47 -16.37 35.86 4.26
C ILE A 47 -14.90 35.73 4.65
N VAL A 48 -14.51 36.44 5.71
CA VAL A 48 -13.36 36.02 6.51
C VAL A 48 -13.65 34.55 6.81
N PRO A 49 -12.86 33.58 6.33
CA PRO A 49 -12.92 32.26 6.93
C PRO A 49 -12.60 32.51 8.39
N ASP A 50 -13.59 32.36 9.28
CA ASP A 50 -13.36 32.44 10.71
C ASP A 50 -12.06 31.67 10.99
N THR A 51 -11.19 32.29 11.78
CA THR A 51 -10.11 31.57 12.47
C THR A 51 -10.68 30.24 12.92
N ILE A 52 -10.10 29.13 12.44
CA ILE A 52 -10.51 27.78 12.78
C ILE A 52 -10.67 27.77 14.31
N PRO A 53 -11.90 27.68 14.85
CA PRO A 53 -12.04 27.50 16.28
C PRO A 53 -11.34 26.19 16.60
N GLU A 54 -10.51 26.17 17.64
CA GLU A 54 -10.01 24.94 18.27
C GLU A 54 -11.20 24.19 18.90
N ASP A 55 -12.12 23.72 18.06
CA ASP A 55 -13.20 22.84 18.49
C ASP A 55 -12.69 21.39 18.40
N ASN A 56 -12.41 20.84 19.57
CA ASN A 56 -11.96 19.47 19.81
C ASN A 56 -13.12 18.47 19.85
N SER A 57 -14.29 18.81 19.29
CA SER A 57 -15.45 17.91 19.24
C SER A 57 -15.04 16.54 18.67
N ALA A 58 -15.39 15.49 19.41
CA ALA A 58 -15.08 14.11 19.02
C ALA A 58 -15.66 13.73 17.64
N LYS A 59 -16.86 14.26 17.30
CA LYS A 59 -17.57 13.93 16.05
C LYS A 59 -17.96 15.17 15.25
N GLU A 60 -17.92 15.06 13.92
CA GLU A 60 -18.37 16.10 12.99
C GLU A 60 -19.41 15.58 12.00
N VAL A 61 -20.50 16.31 11.80
CA VAL A 61 -21.48 16.04 10.75
C VAL A 61 -21.40 17.12 9.68
N VAL A 62 -21.12 16.72 8.45
CA VAL A 62 -20.96 17.60 7.29
C VAL A 62 -22.18 17.47 6.39
N PHE A 63 -23.02 18.50 6.38
CA PHE A 63 -24.14 18.60 5.45
C PHE A 63 -23.66 19.12 4.10
N LEU A 64 -23.82 18.30 3.05
CA LEU A 64 -23.64 18.71 1.66
C LEU A 64 -25.01 18.96 1.04
N VAL A 65 -25.33 20.23 0.77
CA VAL A 65 -26.61 20.63 0.18
C VAL A 65 -26.43 20.97 -1.29
N ASP A 66 -26.97 20.13 -2.16
CA ASP A 66 -26.97 20.37 -3.60
C ASP A 66 -27.90 21.55 -3.94
N ARG A 67 -27.36 22.62 -4.50
CA ARG A 67 -28.06 23.81 -4.98
C ARG A 67 -28.63 23.63 -6.38
N SER A 68 -28.18 22.62 -7.12
CA SER A 68 -28.70 22.33 -8.46
C SER A 68 -30.16 21.90 -8.45
N MET A 69 -30.76 21.70 -7.26
CA MET A 69 -32.16 21.28 -7.05
C MET A 69 -33.05 21.90 -8.10
N TYR A 70 -33.44 21.05 -9.04
CA TYR A 70 -33.81 21.40 -10.41
C TYR A 70 -35.14 22.18 -10.47
N THR A 71 -35.08 23.47 -10.08
CA THR A 71 -36.11 24.52 -10.17
C THR A 71 -37.19 24.61 -9.06
N ASP A 72 -36.90 24.36 -7.77
CA ASP A 72 -37.94 24.46 -6.72
C ASP A 72 -37.46 25.00 -5.38
N GLN A 73 -37.98 26.18 -4.99
CA GLN A 73 -37.74 26.77 -3.67
C GLN A 73 -38.27 25.89 -2.53
N SER A 74 -39.32 25.11 -2.77
CA SER A 74 -39.91 24.23 -1.74
C SER A 74 -38.99 23.07 -1.37
N ALA A 75 -38.15 22.59 -2.30
CA ALA A 75 -37.19 21.52 -2.03
C ALA A 75 -36.07 21.97 -1.10
N LEU A 76 -35.50 23.16 -1.36
CA LEU A 76 -34.48 23.74 -0.48
C LEU A 76 -35.04 24.09 0.90
N LEU A 77 -36.30 24.57 0.96
CA LEU A 77 -36.97 24.82 2.25
C LEU A 77 -37.15 23.54 3.06
N ASN A 78 -37.50 22.42 2.41
CA ASN A 78 -37.59 21.13 3.10
C ASN A 78 -36.24 20.66 3.62
N ILE A 79 -35.16 20.76 2.82
CA ILE A 79 -33.81 20.42 3.29
C ILE A 79 -33.40 21.33 4.43
N LYS A 80 -33.67 22.65 4.35
CA LYS A 80 -33.43 23.57 5.46
C LYS A 80 -34.08 23.03 6.73
N ASN A 81 -35.38 22.72 6.68
CA ASN A 81 -36.11 22.23 7.85
C ASN A 81 -35.52 20.91 8.39
N GLN A 82 -35.13 19.98 7.50
CA GLN A 82 -34.52 18.71 7.87
C GLN A 82 -33.13 18.88 8.51
N VAL A 83 -32.27 19.70 7.90
CA VAL A 83 -30.93 20.01 8.41
C VAL A 83 -31.02 20.71 9.75
N ILE A 84 -31.94 21.67 9.94
CA ILE A 84 -32.09 22.38 11.21
C ILE A 84 -32.62 21.46 12.30
N ALA A 85 -33.68 20.69 12.03
CA ALA A 85 -34.21 19.73 13.00
C ALA A 85 -33.15 18.70 13.41
N LEU A 86 -32.45 18.10 12.45
CA LEU A 86 -31.40 17.13 12.72
C LEU A 86 -30.22 17.77 13.47
N SER A 87 -29.79 18.97 13.07
CA SER A 87 -28.69 19.69 13.75
C SER A 87 -29.03 19.96 15.21
N ASP A 88 -30.26 20.41 15.50
CA ASP A 88 -30.73 20.67 16.88
C ASP A 88 -30.67 19.38 17.72
N GLU A 89 -31.20 18.27 17.19
CA GLU A 89 -31.18 16.99 17.90
C GLU A 89 -29.76 16.43 18.11
N LEU A 90 -28.86 16.59 17.14
CA LEU A 90 -27.48 16.12 17.24
C LEU A 90 -26.66 16.94 18.24
N ILE A 91 -26.77 18.27 18.19
CA ILE A 91 -26.09 19.19 19.11
C ILE A 91 -26.55 18.94 20.57
N GLN A 92 -27.84 18.67 20.77
CA GLN A 92 -28.37 18.33 22.10
C GLN A 92 -27.90 16.96 22.61
N SER A 93 -27.56 16.03 21.71
CA SER A 93 -27.21 14.65 22.05
C SER A 93 -25.77 14.44 22.52
N GLY A 94 -24.85 15.38 22.30
CA GLY A 94 -23.46 15.25 22.73
C GLY A 94 -22.47 16.15 22.00
N ASP A 95 -21.21 15.73 21.96
CA ASP A 95 -20.07 16.50 21.44
C ASP A 95 -19.94 16.41 19.90
N ILE A 96 -20.98 16.86 19.20
CA ILE A 96 -21.07 16.87 17.73
C ILE A 96 -21.00 18.30 17.21
N SER A 97 -20.08 18.56 16.29
CA SER A 97 -20.01 19.82 15.55
C SER A 97 -20.62 19.67 14.15
N ILE A 98 -21.19 20.76 13.62
CA ILE A 98 -21.84 20.78 12.30
C ILE A 98 -21.06 21.65 11.32
N THR A 99 -20.85 21.12 10.11
CA THR A 99 -20.37 21.89 8.95
C THR A 99 -21.43 21.86 7.86
N LEU A 100 -21.73 23.01 7.26
CA LEU A 100 -22.70 23.16 6.17
C LEU A 100 -21.99 23.66 4.92
N ILE A 101 -22.01 22.83 3.88
CA ILE A 101 -21.49 23.15 2.55
C ILE A 101 -22.65 23.09 1.57
N ALA A 102 -22.81 24.12 0.74
CA ALA A 102 -23.73 24.06 -0.38
C ALA A 102 -22.96 24.07 -1.70
N PHE A 103 -23.41 23.28 -2.68
CA PHE A 103 -22.66 23.07 -3.92
C PHE A 103 -23.55 23.07 -5.16
N ASN A 104 -22.98 23.42 -6.31
CA ASN A 104 -23.55 23.20 -7.64
C ASN A 104 -22.40 22.82 -8.59
N GLY A 105 -21.88 23.74 -9.40
CA GLY A 105 -20.59 23.57 -10.07
C GLY A 105 -19.38 23.90 -9.20
N GLY A 106 -19.54 24.84 -8.27
CA GLY A 106 -18.59 25.08 -7.18
C GLY A 106 -19.17 24.63 -5.83
N SER A 107 -18.36 24.66 -4.78
CA SER A 107 -18.78 24.32 -3.41
C SER A 107 -18.38 25.44 -2.45
N THR A 108 -19.31 25.86 -1.60
CA THR A 108 -19.11 26.95 -0.64
C THR A 108 -19.47 26.48 0.77
N THR A 109 -18.55 26.66 1.71
CA THR A 109 -18.77 26.36 3.13
C THR A 109 -19.40 27.57 3.82
N TYR A 110 -20.64 27.45 4.29
CA TYR A 110 -21.38 28.53 4.94
C TYR A 110 -21.31 28.50 6.47
N ALA A 111 -21.10 27.31 7.04
CA ALA A 111 -20.82 27.12 8.45
C ALA A 111 -19.78 26.01 8.59
N ARG A 112 -18.85 26.16 9.53
CA ARG A 112 -17.78 25.18 9.76
C ARG A 112 -17.66 24.91 11.25
N LYS A 113 -17.67 23.63 11.63
CA LYS A 113 -17.51 23.12 13.01
C LYS A 113 -18.26 23.99 14.04
N THR A 114 -19.55 24.18 13.83
CA THR A 114 -20.38 25.00 14.71
C THR A 114 -21.39 24.16 15.48
N LYS A 115 -21.61 24.54 16.74
CA LYS A 115 -22.74 24.08 17.58
C LYS A 115 -23.83 25.14 17.70
N ASP A 116 -23.70 26.26 16.99
CA ASP A 116 -24.69 27.33 16.98
C ASP A 116 -25.75 27.04 15.90
N LEU A 117 -26.91 26.55 16.35
CA LEU A 117 -28.05 26.28 15.47
C LEU A 117 -28.49 27.53 14.69
N LYS A 118 -28.40 28.72 15.30
CA LYS A 118 -28.81 29.96 14.64
C LYS A 118 -27.87 30.31 13.49
N ARG A 119 -26.57 30.01 13.64
CA ARG A 119 -25.58 30.16 12.56
C ARG A 119 -25.91 29.27 11.36
N ILE A 120 -26.29 28.01 11.61
CA ILE A 120 -26.72 27.07 10.56
C ILE A 120 -28.02 27.59 9.91
N GLU A 121 -28.98 28.06 10.70
CA GLU A 121 -30.25 28.59 10.18
C GLU A 121 -30.05 29.81 9.27
N ASN A 122 -29.20 30.75 9.71
CA ASN A 122 -28.89 31.98 8.98
C ASN A 122 -28.13 31.69 7.68
N ALA A 123 -27.29 30.65 7.63
CA ALA A 123 -26.56 30.26 6.43
C ALA A 123 -27.50 29.95 5.25
N PHE A 124 -28.66 29.35 5.48
CA PHE A 124 -29.63 29.04 4.43
C PHE A 124 -30.23 30.28 3.74
N ALA A 125 -30.18 31.46 4.36
CA ALA A 125 -30.61 32.71 3.70
C ALA A 125 -29.74 33.05 2.47
N TYR A 126 -28.52 32.52 2.40
CA TYR A 126 -27.57 32.76 1.32
C TYR A 126 -27.49 31.60 0.31
N ILE A 127 -28.19 30.50 0.57
CA ILE A 127 -28.24 29.35 -0.33
C ILE A 127 -29.38 29.57 -1.33
N THR A 128 -29.03 29.71 -2.60
CA THR A 128 -29.99 29.91 -3.70
C THR A 128 -29.97 28.71 -4.64
N PRO A 129 -31.15 28.14 -5.02
CA PRO A 129 -31.23 27.06 -5.99
C PRO A 129 -30.80 27.55 -7.38
N PHE A 130 -29.77 26.96 -7.97
CA PHE A 130 -29.32 27.24 -9.32
C PHE A 130 -28.30 26.20 -9.84
N GLY A 131 -28.45 25.84 -11.12
CA GLY A 131 -27.38 25.26 -11.93
C GLY A 131 -27.37 23.73 -12.01
N PHE A 132 -26.19 23.21 -12.33
CA PHE A 132 -25.87 21.79 -12.50
C PHE A 132 -25.22 21.22 -11.23
N SER A 133 -25.18 19.90 -11.07
CA SER A 133 -24.71 19.21 -9.86
C SER A 133 -23.30 18.63 -10.04
N ASN A 134 -22.40 18.97 -9.12
CA ASN A 134 -21.04 18.44 -8.97
C ASN A 134 -20.84 17.86 -7.55
N PRO A 135 -21.52 16.76 -7.20
CA PRO A 135 -21.36 16.17 -5.88
C PRO A 135 -19.95 15.59 -5.68
N THR A 136 -19.25 15.25 -6.77
CA THR A 136 -17.85 14.78 -6.72
C THR A 136 -16.94 15.80 -6.03
N LYS A 137 -17.00 17.07 -6.43
CA LYS A 137 -16.15 18.11 -5.81
C LYS A 137 -16.58 18.42 -4.38
N ALA A 138 -17.88 18.36 -4.09
CA ALA A 138 -18.41 18.60 -2.75
C ALA A 138 -17.97 17.53 -1.75
N VAL A 139 -18.05 16.24 -2.15
CA VAL A 139 -17.58 15.13 -1.32
C VAL A 139 -16.07 15.19 -1.13
N GLU A 140 -15.30 15.53 -2.17
CA GLU A 140 -13.84 15.71 -2.05
C GLU A 140 -13.47 16.79 -1.01
N ILE A 141 -14.17 17.94 -1.03
CA ILE A 141 -13.96 19.02 -0.04
C ILE A 141 -14.35 18.56 1.37
N ALA A 142 -15.51 17.90 1.52
CA ALA A 142 -15.93 17.37 2.81
C ALA A 142 -14.95 16.32 3.35
N ASN A 143 -14.42 15.46 2.48
CA ASN A 143 -13.45 14.44 2.83
C ASN A 143 -12.13 15.06 3.35
N GLY A 144 -11.69 16.19 2.77
CA GLY A 144 -10.50 16.93 3.19
C GLY A 144 -10.63 17.74 4.49
N LEU A 145 -11.80 17.82 5.11
CA LEU A 145 -11.95 18.44 6.42
C LEU A 145 -11.33 17.54 7.51
N GLY A 146 -10.45 18.08 8.36
CA GLY A 146 -9.83 17.35 9.47
C GLY A 146 -10.72 17.25 10.71
N PHE A 147 -10.74 16.09 11.37
CA PHE A 147 -11.61 15.76 12.50
C PHE A 147 -10.92 14.78 13.47
N ALA A 148 -11.40 14.69 14.72
CA ALA A 148 -10.73 13.98 15.80
C ALA A 148 -11.03 12.47 15.83
N GLU A 149 -12.31 12.06 15.77
CA GLU A 149 -12.67 10.64 15.85
C GLU A 149 -13.53 10.17 14.67
N LYS A 150 -14.69 10.80 14.40
CA LYS A 150 -15.64 10.33 13.36
C LYS A 150 -16.29 11.48 12.58
N LYS A 151 -16.44 11.30 11.27
CA LYS A 151 -17.09 12.24 10.35
C LYS A 151 -18.25 11.59 9.60
N ASP A 152 -19.41 12.24 9.61
CA ASP A 152 -20.58 11.81 8.85
C ASP A 152 -20.89 12.85 7.77
N ILE A 153 -20.73 12.49 6.50
CA ILE A 153 -21.12 13.33 5.37
C ILE A 153 -22.55 12.99 4.99
N VAL A 154 -23.47 13.94 5.15
CA VAL A 154 -24.87 13.80 4.74
C VAL A 154 -25.09 14.58 3.45
N LEU A 155 -25.21 13.86 2.34
CA LEU A 155 -25.38 14.41 1.00
C LEU A 155 -26.87 14.52 0.64
N PHE A 156 -27.38 15.74 0.59
CA PHE A 156 -28.71 16.03 0.06
C PHE A 156 -28.63 16.40 -1.42
N THR A 157 -29.27 15.60 -2.28
CA THR A 157 -29.31 15.87 -3.74
C THR A 157 -30.62 15.39 -4.38
N SER A 158 -30.85 15.80 -5.63
CA SER A 158 -32.05 15.42 -6.40
C SER A 158 -31.73 14.96 -7.83
N ILE A 159 -30.45 14.91 -8.21
CA ILE A 159 -30.02 14.62 -9.57
C ILE A 159 -28.68 13.90 -9.58
N TYR A 160 -28.41 13.16 -10.67
CA TYR A 160 -27.09 12.58 -10.92
C TYR A 160 -26.01 13.66 -11.13
N PRO A 161 -24.72 13.34 -10.92
CA PRO A 161 -23.60 14.20 -11.30
C PRO A 161 -23.65 14.51 -12.80
N ASN A 162 -23.69 15.78 -13.18
CA ASN A 162 -23.80 16.19 -14.60
C ASN A 162 -22.78 17.25 -15.03
N ILE A 163 -21.94 17.70 -14.10
CA ILE A 163 -20.73 18.49 -14.36
C ILE A 163 -19.62 18.03 -13.40
N GLY A 164 -18.41 18.56 -13.56
CA GLY A 164 -17.23 18.16 -12.80
C GLY A 164 -16.34 17.16 -13.54
N PRO A 165 -15.38 16.53 -12.84
CA PRO A 165 -14.44 15.60 -13.46
C PRO A 165 -15.17 14.40 -14.08
N ILE A 166 -14.57 13.87 -15.16
CA ILE A 166 -15.10 12.72 -15.90
C ILE A 166 -14.02 11.64 -16.01
N THR A 167 -14.40 10.37 -15.85
CA THR A 167 -13.51 9.22 -16.07
C THR A 167 -14.25 8.03 -16.65
N THR A 168 -13.59 7.24 -17.48
CA THR A 168 -14.10 5.93 -17.92
C THR A 168 -13.73 4.81 -16.96
N ASP A 169 -12.91 5.09 -15.96
CA ASP A 169 -12.49 4.15 -14.93
C ASP A 169 -13.57 4.01 -13.85
N GLY A 170 -14.41 2.99 -13.98
CA GLY A 170 -15.49 2.67 -13.06
C GLY A 170 -16.53 1.75 -13.68
N PRO A 171 -17.50 1.27 -12.88
CA PRO A 171 -18.45 0.24 -13.30
C PRO A 171 -19.58 0.76 -14.19
N TYR A 172 -19.81 2.08 -14.22
CA TYR A 172 -20.87 2.67 -15.03
C TYR A 172 -20.37 2.84 -16.46
N VAL A 173 -21.21 2.48 -17.42
CA VAL A 173 -20.92 2.60 -18.85
C VAL A 173 -21.93 3.49 -19.57
N GLN A 174 -21.65 3.86 -20.82
CA GLN A 174 -22.57 4.64 -21.66
C GLN A 174 -23.95 3.97 -21.82
N ARG A 175 -24.02 2.63 -21.69
CA ARG A 175 -25.29 1.87 -21.67
C ARG A 175 -26.09 2.07 -20.39
N ASP A 176 -25.48 2.46 -19.28
CA ASP A 176 -26.17 2.80 -18.04
C ASP A 176 -26.75 4.22 -18.11
N HIS A 177 -25.94 5.21 -18.49
CA HIS A 177 -26.40 6.61 -18.57
C HIS A 177 -25.46 7.50 -19.41
N PHE A 178 -25.94 8.66 -19.88
CA PHE A 178 -25.12 9.60 -20.65
C PHE A 178 -23.97 10.18 -19.80
N TYR A 179 -24.26 10.53 -18.55
CA TYR A 179 -23.28 11.07 -17.59
C TYR A 179 -22.52 9.99 -16.80
N PHE A 180 -22.36 8.78 -17.36
CA PHE A 180 -21.68 7.67 -16.68
C PHE A 180 -20.25 8.03 -16.26
N ARG A 181 -19.57 8.92 -17.00
CA ARG A 181 -18.20 9.31 -16.66
C ARG A 181 -18.12 10.20 -15.42
N ASN A 182 -19.09 11.09 -15.23
CA ASN A 182 -19.21 11.89 -14.00
C ASN A 182 -19.58 11.00 -12.82
N ALA A 183 -20.43 9.99 -13.04
CA ALA A 183 -20.79 9.01 -12.04
C ALA A 183 -19.61 8.13 -11.60
N ASN A 184 -18.76 7.70 -12.54
CA ASN A 184 -17.51 7.02 -12.22
C ASN A 184 -16.56 7.93 -11.41
N SER A 185 -16.43 9.21 -11.79
CA SER A 185 -15.63 10.15 -11.00
C SER A 185 -16.19 10.36 -9.59
N TYR A 186 -17.52 10.41 -9.43
CA TYR A 186 -18.16 10.44 -8.11
C TYR A 186 -17.83 9.18 -7.30
N LYS A 187 -18.01 7.99 -7.90
CA LYS A 187 -17.64 6.71 -7.28
C LYS A 187 -16.19 6.69 -6.82
N ASN A 188 -15.26 7.13 -7.65
CA ASN A 188 -13.84 7.12 -7.31
C ASN A 188 -13.54 8.04 -6.11
N VAL A 189 -14.30 9.12 -5.92
CA VAL A 189 -14.16 9.96 -4.73
C VAL A 189 -14.78 9.27 -3.50
N THR A 190 -15.93 8.62 -3.64
CA THR A 190 -16.59 7.92 -2.53
C THR A 190 -15.85 6.65 -2.09
N ASP A 191 -15.15 5.99 -3.01
CA ASP A 191 -14.27 4.84 -2.69
C ASP A 191 -13.04 5.26 -1.86
N ASN A 192 -12.68 6.55 -1.91
CA ASN A 192 -11.48 7.11 -1.30
C ASN A 192 -11.80 8.06 -0.11
N LEU A 193 -12.93 7.83 0.56
CA LEU A 193 -13.25 8.51 1.81
C LEU A 193 -12.24 8.15 2.90
N ALA A 194 -11.90 9.11 3.77
CA ALA A 194 -11.02 8.86 4.91
C ALA A 194 -11.64 7.80 5.84
N GLU A 195 -10.80 6.99 6.48
CA GLU A 195 -11.22 5.77 7.22
C GLU A 195 -12.37 6.00 8.21
N ASN A 196 -12.37 7.13 8.90
CA ASN A 196 -13.39 7.48 9.88
C ASN A 196 -14.53 8.35 9.31
N THR A 197 -14.73 8.32 7.98
CA THR A 197 -15.75 9.10 7.27
C THR A 197 -16.82 8.18 6.69
N ARG A 198 -18.08 8.38 7.08
CA ARG A 198 -19.24 7.73 6.46
C ARG A 198 -19.95 8.69 5.51
N LEU A 199 -20.48 8.19 4.41
CA LEU A 199 -21.32 8.91 3.49
C LEU A 199 -22.77 8.41 3.57
N ILE A 200 -23.68 9.34 3.84
CA ILE A 200 -25.11 9.12 3.90
C ILE A 200 -25.73 9.90 2.74
N SER A 201 -26.32 9.20 1.77
CA SER A 201 -26.99 9.85 0.64
C SER A 201 -28.49 9.99 0.90
N VAL A 202 -28.97 11.23 0.88
CA VAL A 202 -30.38 11.58 1.01
C VAL A 202 -30.85 12.17 -0.32
N THR A 203 -31.67 11.41 -1.04
CA THR A 203 -32.09 11.81 -2.39
C THR A 203 -33.59 12.06 -2.49
N ASN A 204 -33.97 13.14 -3.18
CA ASN A 204 -35.35 13.36 -3.60
C ASN A 204 -35.40 13.28 -5.13
N LEU A 205 -35.78 12.11 -5.65
CA LEU A 205 -35.71 11.82 -7.08
C LEU A 205 -37.09 11.90 -7.76
N ALA A 206 -38.11 12.47 -7.10
CA ALA A 206 -39.49 12.49 -7.59
C ALA A 206 -39.66 13.17 -8.96
N LYS A 207 -38.74 14.05 -9.34
CA LYS A 207 -38.75 14.77 -10.64
C LYS A 207 -38.00 14.02 -11.75
N LEU A 208 -37.18 13.01 -11.42
CA LEU A 208 -36.53 12.17 -12.41
C LEU A 208 -37.49 11.09 -12.91
N ARG A 209 -37.31 10.67 -14.18
CA ARG A 209 -38.14 9.64 -14.80
C ARG A 209 -37.28 8.59 -15.48
N ASN A 210 -37.83 7.40 -15.66
CA ASN A 210 -37.25 6.34 -16.48
C ASN A 210 -35.79 6.02 -16.09
N ARG A 211 -34.89 6.05 -17.08
CA ARG A 211 -33.48 5.70 -16.98
C ARG A 211 -32.72 6.60 -16.00
N ASP A 212 -33.06 7.89 -15.94
CA ASP A 212 -32.41 8.85 -15.07
C ASP A 212 -32.70 8.54 -13.59
N TYR A 213 -33.96 8.24 -13.27
CA TYR A 213 -34.35 7.82 -11.92
C TYR A 213 -33.63 6.54 -11.50
N ALA A 214 -33.69 5.50 -12.34
CA ALA A 214 -33.08 4.21 -12.04
C ALA A 214 -31.56 4.31 -11.88
N PHE A 215 -30.91 5.10 -12.74
CA PHE A 215 -29.47 5.32 -12.68
C PHE A 215 -29.06 6.13 -11.44
N THR A 216 -29.75 7.24 -11.15
CA THR A 216 -29.42 8.08 -9.99
C THR A 216 -29.63 7.35 -8.68
N LYS A 217 -30.74 6.62 -8.53
CA LYS A 217 -31.00 5.79 -7.35
C LYS A 217 -29.87 4.79 -7.15
N ARG A 218 -29.56 4.01 -8.18
CA ARG A 218 -28.49 3.01 -8.15
C ARG A 218 -27.13 3.65 -7.79
N LEU A 219 -26.79 4.78 -8.41
CA LEU A 219 -25.53 5.47 -8.15
C LEU A 219 -25.38 5.87 -6.68
N PHE A 220 -26.37 6.54 -6.08
CA PHE A 220 -26.22 6.98 -4.69
C PHE A 220 -26.38 5.84 -3.69
N GLU A 221 -27.22 4.85 -4.00
CA GLU A 221 -27.43 3.66 -3.16
C GLU A 221 -26.18 2.75 -3.12
N GLU A 222 -25.49 2.55 -4.24
CA GLU A 222 -24.27 1.73 -4.31
C GLU A 222 -23.03 2.40 -3.72
N ASN A 223 -23.03 3.73 -3.58
CA ASN A 223 -21.85 4.52 -3.21
C ASN A 223 -22.05 5.30 -1.90
N SER A 224 -22.92 4.83 -1.02
CA SER A 224 -23.10 5.39 0.33
C SER A 224 -23.20 4.27 1.36
N ASP A 225 -22.73 4.52 2.58
CA ASP A 225 -22.92 3.61 3.72
C ASP A 225 -24.41 3.49 4.06
N LYS A 226 -25.16 4.57 3.85
CA LYS A 226 -26.61 4.58 4.01
C LYS A 226 -27.30 5.46 2.98
N TYR A 227 -28.38 4.93 2.42
CA TYR A 227 -29.21 5.62 1.44
C TYR A 227 -30.63 5.83 1.98
N TYR A 228 -31.13 7.06 1.84
CA TYR A 228 -32.51 7.45 2.14
C TYR A 228 -33.17 8.06 0.89
N ALA A 229 -34.32 7.51 0.52
CA ALA A 229 -35.20 8.08 -0.50
C ALA A 229 -36.16 9.07 0.14
N ALA A 230 -35.75 10.34 0.24
CA ALA A 230 -36.50 11.39 0.92
C ALA A 230 -37.87 11.66 0.29
N ASP A 231 -38.08 11.36 -1.00
CA ASP A 231 -39.41 11.45 -1.63
C ASP A 231 -40.39 10.34 -1.24
N LYS A 232 -39.94 9.38 -0.42
CA LYS A 232 -40.73 8.26 0.11
C LYS A 232 -40.94 8.32 1.61
N MET A 233 -40.40 9.34 2.28
CA MET A 233 -40.46 9.51 3.73
C MET A 233 -41.05 10.88 4.05
N ASN A 234 -41.69 11.00 5.21
CA ASN A 234 -42.01 12.32 5.74
C ASN A 234 -40.78 12.91 6.49
N ASN A 235 -40.82 14.21 6.81
CA ASN A 235 -39.67 14.90 7.40
C ASN A 235 -39.28 14.32 8.77
N ASP A 236 -40.25 14.03 9.64
CA ASP A 236 -39.98 13.54 11.00
C ASP A 236 -39.36 12.14 10.96
N GLU A 237 -39.89 11.27 10.08
CA GLU A 237 -39.36 9.92 9.86
C GLU A 237 -37.92 9.93 9.33
N LEU A 238 -37.62 10.83 8.38
CA LEU A 238 -36.28 10.98 7.82
C LEU A 238 -35.29 11.50 8.87
N VAL A 239 -35.66 12.56 9.61
CA VAL A 239 -34.80 13.15 10.65
C VAL A 239 -34.52 12.13 11.75
N ALA A 240 -35.55 11.42 12.25
CA ALA A 240 -35.38 10.37 13.25
C ALA A 240 -34.48 9.24 12.73
N SER A 241 -34.66 8.81 11.48
CA SER A 241 -33.84 7.76 10.88
C SER A 241 -32.38 8.16 10.71
N LEU A 242 -32.13 9.40 10.27
CA LEU A 242 -30.78 9.96 10.15
C LEU A 242 -30.11 10.07 11.50
N LYS A 243 -30.81 10.62 12.50
CA LYS A 243 -30.31 10.71 13.88
C LYS A 243 -29.92 9.35 14.43
N ASN A 244 -30.80 8.36 14.32
CA ASN A 244 -30.54 7.02 14.84
C ASN A 244 -29.31 6.39 14.18
N TYR A 245 -29.10 6.60 12.88
CA TYR A 245 -27.93 6.10 12.17
C TYR A 245 -26.64 6.85 12.53
N ILE A 246 -26.72 8.17 12.70
CA ILE A 246 -25.57 9.01 13.07
C ILE A 246 -25.13 8.69 14.51
N LEU A 247 -26.07 8.59 15.45
CA LEU A 247 -25.82 8.36 16.87
C LEU A 247 -25.66 6.89 17.26
N GLY A 248 -26.10 5.95 16.42
CA GLY A 248 -26.04 4.52 16.72
C GLY A 248 -24.61 4.02 16.94
N ASP A 249 -24.45 3.17 17.96
CA ASP A 249 -23.23 2.42 18.29
C ASP A 249 -22.99 1.23 17.35
N GLU A 250 -23.77 1.09 16.28
CA GLU A 250 -23.53 0.06 15.29
C GLU A 250 -22.14 0.30 14.69
N ILE A 251 -21.20 -0.56 15.11
CA ILE A 251 -20.02 -0.94 14.34
C ILE A 251 -20.59 -1.51 13.06
N HIS A 252 -20.86 -0.64 12.10
CA HIS A 252 -21.17 -1.06 10.77
C HIS A 252 -19.91 -1.62 10.18
N GLU A 253 -20.01 -2.91 9.85
CA GLU A 253 -19.02 -3.68 9.16
C GLU A 253 -18.25 -2.75 8.22
N ARG A 254 -16.93 -2.62 8.46
CA ARG A 254 -15.99 -2.38 7.35
C ARG A 254 -16.42 -3.28 6.20
N ASN A 255 -16.00 -3.04 4.98
CA ASN A 255 -16.11 -4.13 4.01
C ASN A 255 -15.17 -5.29 4.44
N ILE A 256 -15.56 -6.07 5.47
CA ILE A 256 -14.84 -7.18 6.10
C ILE A 256 -14.64 -8.31 5.08
N SER A 257 -15.37 -8.25 3.97
CA SER A 257 -15.17 -9.13 2.83
C SER A 257 -13.87 -8.83 2.06
N LYS A 258 -13.21 -7.67 2.26
CA LYS A 258 -12.07 -7.21 1.45
C LYS A 258 -10.81 -7.01 2.29
N LYS A 259 -10.18 -8.15 2.58
CA LYS A 259 -8.90 -8.30 3.30
C LYS A 259 -7.82 -7.35 2.74
N PRO A 260 -7.12 -6.54 3.56
CA PRO A 260 -5.99 -5.75 3.08
C PRO A 260 -4.92 -6.60 2.41
N ILE A 261 -4.18 -6.03 1.45
CA ILE A 261 -3.00 -6.65 0.86
C ILE A 261 -1.78 -5.92 1.41
N VAL A 262 -0.89 -6.64 2.07
CA VAL A 262 0.36 -6.09 2.58
C VAL A 262 1.51 -6.65 1.77
N PHE A 263 2.28 -5.75 1.15
CA PHE A 263 3.51 -6.09 0.46
C PHE A 263 4.71 -5.90 1.39
N ILE A 264 5.53 -6.94 1.56
CA ILE A 264 6.75 -6.93 2.36
C ILE A 264 7.97 -7.04 1.43
N PRO A 265 8.79 -5.97 1.33
CA PRO A 265 9.93 -5.94 0.42
C PRO A 265 11.10 -6.80 0.92
N GLY A 266 12.07 -7.05 0.03
CA GLY A 266 13.34 -7.71 0.35
C GLY A 266 14.35 -6.79 1.03
N ILE A 267 15.54 -7.33 1.30
CA ILE A 267 16.69 -6.55 1.77
C ILE A 267 16.98 -5.40 0.80
N ALA A 268 17.30 -4.22 1.32
CA ALA A 268 17.43 -2.98 0.57
C ALA A 268 16.19 -2.59 -0.26
N GLY A 269 15.03 -3.18 -0.02
CA GLY A 269 13.80 -2.87 -0.75
C GLY A 269 13.01 -1.69 -0.20
N SER A 270 13.23 -1.30 1.06
CA SER A 270 12.61 -0.11 1.65
C SER A 270 13.50 1.11 1.41
N GLU A 271 12.88 2.25 1.08
CA GLU A 271 13.56 3.53 1.22
C GLU A 271 13.68 3.85 2.72
N LEU A 272 14.87 4.26 3.17
CA LEU A 272 15.15 4.55 4.57
C LEU A 272 15.24 6.04 4.84
N PHE A 273 14.80 6.45 6.03
CA PHE A 273 14.74 7.83 6.47
C PHE A 273 15.45 7.99 7.82
N ASN A 274 16.34 8.98 7.90
CA ASN A 274 16.93 9.45 9.14
C ASN A 274 16.14 10.69 9.61
N ILE A 275 15.67 10.66 10.84
CA ILE A 275 14.84 11.73 11.42
C ILE A 275 15.28 11.96 12.86
N ASP A 276 15.17 13.22 13.32
CA ASP A 276 15.40 13.55 14.72
C ASP A 276 14.47 12.70 15.62
N PRO A 277 15.02 11.90 16.55
CA PRO A 277 14.24 11.05 17.43
C PRO A 277 13.16 11.78 18.25
N SER A 278 13.34 13.08 18.52
CA SER A 278 12.35 13.91 19.22
C SER A 278 11.07 14.15 18.41
N LEU A 279 11.12 13.97 17.09
CA LEU A 279 9.98 14.11 16.19
C LEU A 279 9.24 12.79 15.95
N VAL A 280 9.74 11.68 16.50
CA VAL A 280 9.17 10.34 16.33
C VAL A 280 8.30 10.01 17.54
N SER A 281 7.05 9.61 17.29
CA SER A 281 6.11 9.16 18.32
C SER A 281 6.42 7.73 18.80
N ASP A 282 5.79 7.31 19.90
CA ASP A 282 5.91 5.92 20.37
C ASP A 282 5.38 4.91 19.35
N GLU A 283 4.30 5.26 18.63
CA GLU A 283 3.70 4.43 17.59
C GLU A 283 4.65 4.25 16.40
N GLU A 284 5.25 5.34 15.90
CA GLU A 284 6.23 5.26 14.80
C GLU A 284 7.52 4.53 15.20
N ARG A 285 7.93 4.62 16.48
CA ARG A 285 9.00 3.77 17.02
C ARG A 285 8.60 2.29 16.99
N ALA A 286 7.37 1.99 17.40
CA ALA A 286 6.84 0.63 17.49
C ALA A 286 6.63 -0.02 16.13
N THR A 287 6.25 0.74 15.10
CA THR A 287 6.10 0.24 13.71
C THR A 287 7.40 0.34 12.92
N GLY A 288 8.35 1.18 13.35
CA GLY A 288 9.57 1.48 12.59
C GLY A 288 9.32 2.29 11.32
N MET A 289 8.16 2.96 11.23
CA MET A 289 7.79 3.80 10.10
C MET A 289 7.36 5.17 10.59
N ILE A 290 7.74 6.22 9.86
CA ILE A 290 7.27 7.58 10.12
C ILE A 290 6.03 7.91 9.28
N ALA A 291 5.16 8.76 9.80
CA ALA A 291 3.97 9.21 9.08
C ALA A 291 4.35 10.01 7.80
N GLY A 292 3.49 9.93 6.78
CA GLY A 292 3.72 10.55 5.47
C GLY A 292 3.92 12.07 5.51
N ASP A 293 3.39 12.78 6.50
CA ASP A 293 3.58 14.21 6.68
C ASP A 293 4.98 14.59 7.19
N LYS A 294 5.70 13.64 7.80
CA LYS A 294 7.09 13.80 8.26
C LYS A 294 8.13 13.52 7.19
N GLU A 295 7.72 13.10 5.98
CA GLU A 295 8.63 12.87 4.85
C GLU A 295 9.57 14.07 4.62
N LYS A 296 9.06 15.30 4.71
CA LYS A 296 9.83 16.53 4.51
C LYS A 296 10.73 16.92 5.69
N LEU A 297 10.46 16.36 6.87
CA LEU A 297 11.24 16.58 8.09
C LEU A 297 12.36 15.55 8.23
N ALA A 298 12.27 14.45 7.49
CA ALA A 298 13.25 13.38 7.49
C ALA A 298 14.23 13.50 6.32
N LYS A 299 15.47 13.10 6.58
CA LYS A 299 16.51 12.92 5.57
C LYS A 299 16.34 11.54 4.94
N ARG A 300 15.82 11.49 3.71
CA ARG A 300 15.77 10.27 2.92
C ARG A 300 17.19 9.82 2.56
N ILE A 301 17.53 8.58 2.88
CA ILE A 301 18.81 7.95 2.54
C ILE A 301 18.64 7.28 1.18
N TRP A 302 19.06 8.00 0.14
CA TRP A 302 18.98 7.56 -1.26
C TRP A 302 20.16 8.14 -2.03
N ALA A 303 20.72 7.36 -2.96
CA ALA A 303 21.63 7.87 -3.98
C ALA A 303 20.94 7.80 -5.35
N PRO A 304 21.01 8.81 -6.25
CA PRO A 304 22.23 9.59 -6.55
C PRO A 304 22.06 11.10 -6.94
N ILE A 305 23.22 11.73 -7.23
CA ILE A 305 23.58 13.14 -7.54
C ILE A 305 23.73 14.06 -6.31
N GLY A 306 24.98 14.35 -5.94
CA GLY A 306 25.35 15.34 -4.91
C GLY A 306 25.49 14.79 -3.49
N TYR A 307 25.15 13.52 -3.27
CA TYR A 307 25.29 12.84 -1.98
C TYR A 307 26.64 12.11 -1.92
N GLY A 308 27.53 12.49 -1.01
CA GLY A 308 28.89 11.93 -0.92
C GLY A 308 28.92 10.51 -0.36
N ALA A 309 29.85 9.68 -0.87
CA ALA A 309 30.11 8.30 -0.45
C ALA A 309 30.19 8.11 1.07
N GLU A 310 30.97 8.98 1.72
CA GLU A 310 31.23 8.94 3.16
C GLU A 310 29.95 9.22 3.97
N THR A 311 29.11 10.14 3.49
CA THR A 311 27.84 10.46 4.15
C THR A 311 26.83 9.31 4.03
N VAL A 312 26.72 8.66 2.87
CA VAL A 312 25.85 7.46 2.72
C VAL A 312 26.35 6.34 3.65
N THR A 313 27.67 6.13 3.66
CA THR A 313 28.31 5.11 4.51
C THR A 313 27.96 5.35 5.98
N ASP A 314 28.10 6.59 6.45
CA ASP A 314 27.81 6.97 7.83
C ASP A 314 26.33 6.82 8.18
N ASP A 315 25.43 7.24 7.28
CA ASP A 315 23.98 7.10 7.46
C ASP A 315 23.55 5.63 7.53
N LEU A 316 24.19 4.76 6.75
CA LEU A 316 23.86 3.34 6.69
C LEU A 316 24.61 2.49 7.73
N ASN A 317 25.63 3.03 8.38
CA ASN A 317 26.37 2.32 9.44
C ASN A 317 25.51 2.19 10.72
N LEU A 318 25.26 0.97 11.16
CA LEU A 318 24.42 0.70 12.36
C LEU A 318 24.99 1.26 13.66
N GLN A 319 26.31 1.41 13.78
CA GLN A 319 26.93 1.99 14.98
C GLN A 319 26.76 3.51 15.04
N LYS A 320 26.70 4.17 13.88
CA LYS A 320 26.50 5.63 13.79
C LYS A 320 25.03 6.01 13.75
N ASN A 321 24.20 5.20 13.09
CA ASN A 321 22.78 5.42 12.91
C ASN A 321 22.03 4.11 13.20
N GLU A 322 21.76 3.93 14.48
CA GLU A 322 21.13 2.72 14.98
C GLU A 322 19.72 2.53 14.42
N ASN A 323 18.92 3.59 14.33
CA ASN A 323 17.51 3.50 13.92
C ASN A 323 17.25 4.32 12.67
N LEU A 324 16.88 3.64 11.59
CA LEU A 324 16.28 4.25 10.41
C LEU A 324 14.82 3.80 10.28
N TYR A 325 14.03 4.62 9.59
CA TYR A 325 12.59 4.42 9.48
C TYR A 325 12.18 4.23 8.03
N GLY A 326 11.15 3.42 7.81
CA GLY A 326 10.37 3.43 6.58
C GLY A 326 9.39 4.61 6.55
N LEU A 327 8.71 4.83 5.43
CA LEU A 327 7.62 5.79 5.34
C LEU A 327 6.26 5.08 5.32
N GLN A 328 5.38 5.44 6.25
CA GLN A 328 4.01 4.96 6.30
C GLN A 328 3.11 5.88 5.48
N GLN A 329 2.81 5.43 4.26
CA GLN A 329 1.99 6.20 3.31
C GLN A 329 0.49 5.97 3.46
N GLY A 330 0.09 5.10 4.40
CA GLY A 330 -1.26 4.55 4.44
C GLY A 330 -1.56 3.67 3.22
N ASP A 331 -2.82 3.68 2.78
CA ASP A 331 -3.26 2.93 1.62
C ASP A 331 -2.74 3.53 0.29
N LEU A 332 -1.88 2.79 -0.39
CA LEU A 332 -1.19 3.22 -1.60
C LEU A 332 -2.12 3.53 -2.78
N ARG A 333 -3.35 3.00 -2.78
CA ARG A 333 -4.37 3.32 -3.79
C ARG A 333 -4.64 4.82 -3.86
N ASN A 334 -4.55 5.51 -2.72
CA ASN A 334 -4.82 6.94 -2.55
C ASN A 334 -3.60 7.83 -2.76
N VAL A 335 -2.42 7.22 -2.95
CA VAL A 335 -1.16 7.96 -3.13
C VAL A 335 -0.88 8.13 -4.63
N PRO A 336 -0.59 9.34 -5.14
CA PRO A 336 -0.17 9.53 -6.53
C PRO A 336 1.10 8.72 -6.85
N LEU A 337 1.16 8.10 -8.04
CA LEU A 337 2.25 7.18 -8.43
C LEU A 337 3.65 7.73 -8.14
N PHE A 338 3.93 8.99 -8.47
CA PHE A 338 5.24 9.63 -8.30
C PHE A 338 5.58 9.99 -6.84
N LYS A 339 4.61 9.87 -5.93
CA LYS A 339 4.81 10.00 -4.48
C LYS A 339 4.81 8.65 -3.77
N ARG A 340 4.60 7.54 -4.48
CA ARG A 340 4.68 6.21 -3.89
C ARG A 340 6.16 5.91 -3.68
N HIS A 341 6.55 5.69 -2.44
CA HIS A 341 7.87 5.21 -2.06
C HIS A 341 7.92 3.70 -2.33
N SER A 342 7.69 3.30 -3.58
CA SER A 342 7.59 1.90 -4.03
C SER A 342 8.96 1.21 -4.10
N GLY A 343 9.78 1.44 -3.09
CA GLY A 343 11.16 1.05 -2.99
C GLY A 343 12.11 1.90 -3.82
N PRO A 344 13.42 1.75 -3.54
CA PRO A 344 14.54 2.22 -4.35
C PRO A 344 14.32 2.23 -5.85
N ALA A 345 14.49 3.38 -6.51
CA ALA A 345 14.34 3.54 -7.95
C ALA A 345 12.99 3.01 -8.50
N ALA A 346 11.95 3.02 -7.67
CA ALA A 346 10.63 2.43 -7.95
C ALA A 346 10.66 0.93 -8.28
N LEU A 347 11.58 0.16 -7.67
CA LEU A 347 11.75 -1.28 -7.84
C LEU A 347 10.43 -2.07 -7.82
N TYR A 348 9.52 -1.73 -6.91
CA TYR A 348 8.25 -2.42 -6.72
C TYR A 348 7.06 -1.75 -7.42
N GLY A 349 7.29 -0.70 -8.22
CA GLY A 349 6.24 0.09 -8.84
C GLY A 349 5.31 -0.73 -9.75
N SER A 350 5.86 -1.68 -10.50
CA SER A 350 5.06 -2.54 -11.39
C SER A 350 4.14 -3.50 -10.62
N LEU A 351 4.69 -4.17 -9.60
CA LEU A 351 3.95 -5.10 -8.75
C LEU A 351 2.85 -4.39 -7.97
N LEU A 352 3.19 -3.32 -7.24
CA LEU A 352 2.23 -2.53 -6.46
C LEU A 352 1.17 -1.91 -7.38
N GLY A 353 1.59 -1.35 -8.53
CA GLY A 353 0.69 -0.86 -9.57
C GLY A 353 -0.31 -1.92 -10.05
N THR A 354 0.13 -3.17 -10.16
CA THR A 354 -0.72 -4.28 -10.59
C THR A 354 -1.70 -4.71 -9.50
N LEU A 355 -1.26 -4.75 -8.23
CA LEU A 355 -2.15 -5.00 -7.10
C LEU A 355 -3.27 -3.95 -7.04
N MET A 356 -2.93 -2.66 -7.03
CA MET A 356 -3.92 -1.58 -6.94
C MET A 356 -4.91 -1.56 -8.11
N ARG A 357 -4.46 -1.91 -9.33
CA ARG A 357 -5.35 -2.00 -10.50
C ARG A 357 -6.30 -3.19 -10.46
N ASN A 358 -5.86 -4.33 -9.93
CA ASN A 358 -6.66 -5.57 -9.90
C ASN A 358 -7.51 -5.70 -8.64
N PHE A 359 -7.16 -4.96 -7.58
CA PHE A 359 -7.84 -4.93 -6.30
C PHE A 359 -8.18 -3.48 -5.91
N PRO A 360 -8.95 -2.75 -6.74
CA PRO A 360 -9.27 -1.34 -6.49
C PRO A 360 -10.09 -1.15 -5.20
N ASP A 361 -10.63 -2.23 -4.66
CA ASP A 361 -11.53 -2.32 -3.52
C ASP A 361 -10.87 -2.90 -2.27
N ARG A 362 -9.59 -3.29 -2.32
CA ARG A 362 -8.81 -3.77 -1.17
C ARG A 362 -7.68 -2.79 -0.85
N PRO A 363 -7.52 -2.34 0.42
CA PRO A 363 -6.37 -1.53 0.81
C PRO A 363 -5.05 -2.22 0.43
N VAL A 364 -4.11 -1.46 -0.12
CA VAL A 364 -2.78 -1.97 -0.48
C VAL A 364 -1.73 -1.20 0.31
N TYR A 365 -0.96 -1.91 1.12
CA TYR A 365 0.09 -1.34 1.94
C TYR A 365 1.47 -1.85 1.52
N LEU A 366 2.49 -1.00 1.64
CA LEU A 366 3.90 -1.39 1.63
C LEU A 366 4.40 -1.31 3.07
N PHE A 367 4.80 -2.44 3.64
CA PHE A 367 5.45 -2.46 4.95
C PHE A 367 6.94 -2.16 4.76
N SER A 368 7.31 -0.89 4.95
CA SER A 368 8.71 -0.46 4.87
C SER A 368 9.39 -0.69 6.22
N TYR A 369 10.60 -1.24 6.20
CA TYR A 369 11.36 -1.56 7.41
C TYR A 369 12.85 -1.31 7.22
N ASP A 370 13.56 -1.15 8.35
CA ASP A 370 15.02 -1.06 8.41
C ASP A 370 15.65 -2.42 8.13
N TRP A 371 15.93 -2.67 6.86
CA TRP A 371 16.44 -3.95 6.35
C TRP A 371 17.88 -4.28 6.78
N ARG A 372 18.53 -3.43 7.59
CA ARG A 372 19.87 -3.68 8.17
C ARG A 372 19.81 -4.50 9.47
N LYS A 373 18.65 -4.48 10.14
CA LYS A 373 18.44 -5.08 11.46
C LYS A 373 17.92 -6.51 11.39
N SER A 374 17.92 -7.19 12.53
CA SER A 374 17.33 -8.52 12.69
C SER A 374 15.88 -8.57 12.20
N ASN A 375 15.52 -9.68 11.56
CA ASN A 375 14.16 -9.98 11.18
C ASN A 375 13.25 -10.22 12.40
N LEU A 376 13.80 -10.48 13.60
CA LEU A 376 13.01 -10.55 14.85
C LEU A 376 12.50 -9.18 15.29
N ASP A 377 13.31 -8.14 15.18
CA ASP A 377 12.85 -6.76 15.41
C ASP A 377 11.82 -6.36 14.36
N THR A 378 12.08 -6.75 13.11
CA THR A 378 11.20 -6.45 11.98
C THR A 378 9.84 -7.14 12.11
N VAL A 379 9.78 -8.39 12.57
CA VAL A 379 8.49 -9.09 12.74
C VAL A 379 7.65 -8.49 13.87
N GLN A 380 8.28 -7.98 14.94
CA GLN A 380 7.56 -7.28 16.00
C GLN A 380 6.96 -5.97 15.48
N LYS A 381 7.73 -5.21 14.70
CA LYS A 381 7.25 -4.00 14.01
C LYS A 381 6.12 -4.31 13.02
N PHE A 382 6.25 -5.42 12.29
CA PHE A 382 5.22 -5.88 11.37
C PHE A 382 3.94 -6.25 12.10
N ALA A 383 4.02 -6.93 13.25
CA ALA A 383 2.85 -7.25 14.06
C ALA A 383 2.10 -5.99 14.52
N ASN A 384 2.82 -4.98 15.02
CA ASN A 384 2.25 -3.70 15.42
C ASN A 384 1.59 -2.98 14.23
N PHE A 385 2.23 -3.02 13.06
CA PHE A 385 1.65 -2.45 11.84
C PHE A 385 0.38 -3.18 11.39
N VAL A 386 0.36 -4.52 11.45
CA VAL A 386 -0.84 -5.29 11.14
C VAL A 386 -1.97 -4.97 12.13
N ASP A 387 -1.66 -4.85 13.42
CA ASP A 387 -2.62 -4.42 14.44
C ASP A 387 -3.23 -3.06 14.12
N GLU A 388 -2.40 -2.09 13.70
CA GLU A 388 -2.84 -0.76 13.31
C GLU A 388 -3.84 -0.81 12.13
N ILE A 389 -3.46 -1.43 11.01
CA ILE A 389 -4.28 -1.42 9.79
C ILE A 389 -5.49 -2.36 9.84
N THR A 390 -5.53 -3.28 10.82
CA THR A 390 -6.64 -4.24 10.99
C THR A 390 -7.48 -3.98 12.23
N ASP A 391 -7.21 -2.89 12.97
CA ASP A 391 -7.89 -2.56 14.23
C ASP A 391 -7.85 -3.73 15.23
N GLY A 392 -6.61 -4.17 15.51
CA GLY A 392 -6.30 -5.25 16.44
C GLY A 392 -6.64 -6.65 15.93
N GLY A 393 -6.60 -6.87 14.61
CA GLY A 393 -6.84 -8.19 14.00
C GLY A 393 -8.30 -8.50 13.67
N LYS A 394 -9.19 -7.50 13.63
CA LYS A 394 -10.60 -7.70 13.27
C LYS A 394 -10.81 -8.21 11.84
N VAL A 395 -9.81 -8.05 10.97
CA VAL A 395 -9.81 -8.52 9.58
C VAL A 395 -8.50 -9.23 9.28
N GLN A 396 -8.58 -10.35 8.57
CA GLN A 396 -7.38 -11.00 8.04
C GLN A 396 -6.73 -10.17 6.92
N ILE A 397 -5.43 -10.32 6.73
CA ILE A 397 -4.69 -9.75 5.58
C ILE A 397 -4.30 -10.84 4.57
N ASP A 398 -4.01 -10.44 3.34
CA ASP A 398 -3.18 -11.22 2.43
C ASP A 398 -1.77 -10.63 2.40
N ILE A 399 -0.76 -11.49 2.44
CA ILE A 399 0.65 -11.09 2.39
C ILE A 399 1.25 -11.44 1.03
N VAL A 400 1.91 -10.45 0.42
CA VAL A 400 2.77 -10.61 -0.75
C VAL A 400 4.18 -10.25 -0.33
N ALA A 401 5.13 -11.16 -0.48
CA ALA A 401 6.49 -10.95 -0.02
C ALA A 401 7.51 -11.08 -1.16
N HIS A 402 8.64 -10.40 -1.03
CA HIS A 402 9.78 -10.56 -1.93
C HIS A 402 11.05 -10.84 -1.12
N SER A 403 11.85 -11.81 -1.59
CA SER A 403 13.18 -12.11 -1.04
C SER A 403 13.11 -12.29 0.49
N MET A 404 13.95 -11.58 1.26
CA MET A 404 13.96 -11.58 2.73
C MET A 404 12.60 -11.26 3.39
N GLY A 405 11.71 -10.52 2.72
CA GLY A 405 10.36 -10.25 3.22
C GLY A 405 9.53 -11.53 3.44
N GLY A 406 9.85 -12.62 2.74
CA GLY A 406 9.21 -13.92 2.98
C GLY A 406 9.70 -14.59 4.25
N ILE A 407 10.92 -14.32 4.71
CA ILE A 407 11.43 -14.78 6.01
C ILE A 407 10.70 -14.02 7.13
N VAL A 408 10.59 -12.69 7.03
CA VAL A 408 9.78 -11.86 7.94
C VAL A 408 8.35 -12.40 8.03
N SER A 409 7.74 -12.72 6.88
CA SER A 409 6.40 -13.31 6.83
C SER A 409 6.32 -14.67 7.51
N SER A 410 7.35 -15.53 7.35
CA SER A 410 7.41 -16.86 7.97
C SER A 410 7.42 -16.77 9.49
N LEU A 411 8.21 -15.84 10.03
CA LEU A 411 8.28 -15.56 11.46
C LEU A 411 6.93 -15.06 12.00
N TYR A 412 6.28 -14.17 11.25
CA TYR A 412 4.98 -13.63 11.64
C TYR A 412 3.92 -14.73 11.71
N LEU A 413 3.84 -15.52 10.63
CA LEU A 413 2.86 -16.59 10.45
C LEU A 413 2.99 -17.69 11.52
N LYS A 414 4.18 -17.91 12.09
CA LYS A 414 4.36 -18.88 13.18
C LYS A 414 3.36 -18.68 14.32
N ASN A 415 3.13 -17.43 14.72
CA ASN A 415 2.30 -17.09 15.89
C ASN A 415 1.01 -16.34 15.53
N ASN A 416 0.79 -16.04 14.24
CA ASN A 416 -0.30 -15.18 13.78
C ASN A 416 -0.94 -15.70 12.48
N ASP A 417 -0.87 -17.01 12.20
CA ASP A 417 -1.43 -17.60 10.97
C ASP A 417 -2.93 -17.29 10.82
N GLU A 418 -3.66 -17.25 11.93
CA GLU A 418 -5.09 -16.93 11.97
C GLU A 418 -5.42 -15.52 11.46
N ARG A 419 -4.43 -14.61 11.48
CA ARG A 419 -4.55 -13.22 11.00
C ARG A 419 -4.29 -13.09 9.50
N VAL A 420 -3.87 -14.16 8.82
CA VAL A 420 -3.50 -14.15 7.41
C VAL A 420 -4.35 -15.15 6.64
N ASP A 421 -4.99 -14.71 5.56
CA ASP A 421 -5.70 -15.63 4.67
C ASP A 421 -4.73 -16.25 3.66
N LYS A 422 -4.23 -15.43 2.75
CA LYS A 422 -3.30 -15.89 1.71
C LYS A 422 -1.90 -15.37 1.95
N PHE A 423 -0.93 -16.23 1.67
CA PHE A 423 0.48 -15.88 1.64
C PHE A 423 1.05 -16.19 0.26
N LEU A 424 1.81 -15.27 -0.32
CA LEU A 424 2.62 -15.59 -1.48
C LEU A 424 3.96 -14.88 -1.44
N SER A 425 4.99 -15.50 -2.01
CA SER A 425 6.33 -14.93 -2.04
C SER A 425 7.04 -15.10 -3.38
N PHE A 426 7.96 -14.18 -3.63
CA PHE A 426 8.84 -14.13 -4.80
C PHE A 426 10.30 -14.32 -4.36
N GLY A 427 10.94 -15.42 -4.78
CA GLY A 427 12.38 -15.63 -4.62
C GLY A 427 12.86 -15.62 -3.16
N THR A 428 12.05 -16.07 -2.20
CA THR A 428 12.45 -16.02 -0.78
C THR A 428 13.51 -17.07 -0.46
N PRO A 429 14.66 -16.69 0.16
CA PRO A 429 15.70 -17.64 0.56
C PRO A 429 15.36 -18.32 1.90
N TYR A 430 14.40 -19.25 1.93
CA TYR A 430 13.97 -19.91 3.17
C TYR A 430 15.05 -20.75 3.86
N GLU A 431 16.05 -21.21 3.11
CA GLU A 431 17.22 -21.91 3.64
C GLU A 431 18.51 -21.06 3.53
N GLY A 432 18.35 -19.74 3.35
CA GLY A 432 19.46 -18.80 3.20
C GLY A 432 19.99 -18.66 1.77
N ALA A 433 20.94 -17.74 1.60
CA ALA A 433 21.60 -17.41 0.35
C ALA A 433 23.13 -17.42 0.55
N PRO A 434 23.85 -18.39 -0.03
CA PRO A 434 25.32 -18.49 0.05
C PRO A 434 26.08 -17.27 -0.49
N SER A 435 25.43 -16.37 -1.24
CA SER A 435 25.99 -15.08 -1.60
C SER A 435 26.16 -14.14 -0.39
N SER A 436 25.39 -14.31 0.68
CA SER A 436 25.46 -13.46 1.88
C SER A 436 26.74 -13.69 2.69
N GLN A 437 27.13 -14.96 2.88
CA GLN A 437 28.41 -15.31 3.53
C GLN A 437 29.61 -14.72 2.77
N TYR A 438 29.58 -14.71 1.44
CA TYR A 438 30.61 -14.09 0.61
C TYR A 438 30.64 -12.57 0.82
N SER A 439 29.47 -11.93 0.79
CA SER A 439 29.32 -10.48 1.02
C SER A 439 29.86 -10.05 2.38
N VAL A 440 29.53 -10.78 3.44
CA VAL A 440 30.02 -10.48 4.80
C VAL A 440 31.52 -10.75 4.91
N SER A 441 32.00 -11.89 4.41
CA SER A 441 33.41 -12.30 4.50
C SER A 441 34.35 -11.38 3.71
N ASN A 442 33.91 -10.88 2.55
CA ASN A 442 34.73 -10.01 1.70
C ASN A 442 34.41 -8.52 1.84
N SER A 443 33.43 -8.16 2.67
CA SER A 443 32.89 -6.80 2.73
C SER A 443 32.48 -6.32 1.34
N THR A 444 31.63 -7.08 0.64
CA THR A 444 31.09 -6.73 -0.68
C THR A 444 29.57 -6.75 -0.65
N LEU A 445 28.92 -6.11 -1.64
CA LEU A 445 27.46 -6.15 -1.77
C LEU A 445 27.02 -7.52 -2.33
N MET A 446 25.74 -7.88 -2.13
CA MET A 446 25.16 -9.08 -2.74
C MET A 446 24.85 -8.81 -4.21
N GLY A 447 25.32 -9.70 -5.10
CA GLY A 447 25.17 -9.61 -6.55
C GLY A 447 23.77 -9.18 -7.05
N GLU A 448 23.78 -8.38 -8.12
CA GLU A 448 22.65 -7.81 -8.90
C GLU A 448 21.67 -6.86 -8.19
N ILE A 449 21.19 -7.12 -6.97
CA ILE A 449 20.19 -6.25 -6.30
C ILE A 449 20.81 -4.90 -5.92
N VAL A 450 22.09 -4.89 -5.57
CA VAL A 450 22.77 -3.75 -4.96
C VAL A 450 23.86 -3.18 -5.88
N ASP A 451 24.55 -4.04 -6.65
CA ASP A 451 25.70 -3.68 -7.50
C ASP A 451 25.38 -2.63 -8.59
N LYS A 452 24.24 -2.75 -9.28
CA LYS A 452 23.94 -1.89 -10.45
C LYS A 452 23.50 -0.47 -10.09
N ILE A 453 22.95 -0.28 -8.89
CA ILE A 453 22.39 1.02 -8.45
C ILE A 453 23.38 1.75 -7.53
N ILE A 454 24.11 1.03 -6.68
CA ILE A 454 24.92 1.62 -5.60
C ILE A 454 26.41 1.66 -5.97
N GLU A 455 26.97 0.57 -6.50
CA GLU A 455 28.43 0.46 -6.69
C GLU A 455 28.95 1.38 -7.81
N THR A 456 28.24 1.48 -8.93
CA THR A 456 28.70 2.27 -10.09
C THR A 456 28.54 3.79 -9.90
N THR A 457 27.92 4.27 -8.83
CA THR A 457 27.54 5.70 -8.69
C THR A 457 27.87 6.33 -7.34
N THR A 458 28.16 5.56 -6.27
CA THR A 458 28.19 6.13 -4.90
C THR A 458 29.50 6.03 -4.14
N GLY A 459 30.38 5.05 -4.42
CA GLY A 459 31.62 4.86 -3.65
C GLY A 459 31.42 4.42 -2.19
N LEU A 460 30.25 3.86 -1.85
CA LEU A 460 29.93 3.34 -0.51
C LEU A 460 31.05 2.44 0.04
N ASP A 461 31.44 2.63 1.31
CA ASP A 461 32.32 1.69 2.00
C ASP A 461 31.49 0.46 2.41
N THR A 462 31.74 -0.65 1.73
CA THR A 462 31.03 -1.91 1.88
C THR A 462 31.40 -2.69 3.15
N SER A 463 32.38 -2.22 3.94
CA SER A 463 32.72 -2.83 5.24
C SER A 463 31.56 -2.78 6.25
N ILE A 464 30.67 -1.80 6.13
CA ILE A 464 29.50 -1.65 7.02
C ILE A 464 28.51 -2.82 6.93
N ILE A 465 28.54 -3.57 5.82
CA ILE A 465 27.64 -4.71 5.56
C ILE A 465 27.88 -5.83 6.57
N SER A 466 29.14 -6.03 6.97
CA SER A 466 29.48 -7.04 7.98
C SER A 466 28.83 -6.75 9.33
N GLY A 467 28.41 -5.51 9.59
CA GLY A 467 27.67 -5.12 10.78
C GLY A 467 26.17 -5.44 10.73
N TYR A 468 25.60 -5.79 9.59
CA TYR A 468 24.14 -6.00 9.45
C TYR A 468 23.72 -7.40 9.92
N ASP A 469 22.87 -7.46 10.93
CA ASP A 469 22.31 -8.73 11.41
C ASP A 469 21.46 -9.41 10.34
N SER A 470 20.76 -8.63 9.50
CA SER A 470 19.97 -9.18 8.38
C SER A 470 20.80 -9.96 7.37
N MET A 471 22.07 -9.58 7.15
CA MET A 471 22.97 -10.30 6.26
C MET A 471 23.36 -11.66 6.85
N ILE A 472 23.66 -11.70 8.15
CA ILE A 472 23.94 -12.96 8.86
C ILE A 472 22.69 -13.86 8.84
N GLU A 473 21.50 -13.28 8.99
CA GLU A 473 20.24 -14.02 8.94
C GLU A 473 19.86 -14.56 7.55
N LEU A 474 20.65 -14.23 6.52
CA LEU A 474 20.59 -14.82 5.19
C LEU A 474 21.68 -15.85 4.94
N PHE A 475 22.49 -16.23 5.92
CA PHE A 475 23.50 -17.28 5.74
C PHE A 475 22.85 -18.63 5.39
N PRO A 476 23.56 -19.57 4.75
CA PRO A 476 23.03 -20.91 4.52
C PRO A 476 22.63 -21.60 5.83
N THR A 477 21.46 -22.25 5.84
CA THR A 477 21.06 -23.14 6.93
C THR A 477 21.78 -24.48 6.84
N LYS A 478 21.59 -25.34 7.84
CA LYS A 478 22.09 -26.73 7.82
C LYS A 478 21.73 -27.46 6.52
N ARG A 479 20.48 -27.38 6.04
CA ARG A 479 20.07 -28.11 4.83
C ARG A 479 20.81 -27.65 3.59
N MET A 480 21.08 -26.35 3.48
CA MET A 480 21.88 -25.81 2.38
C MET A 480 23.33 -26.24 2.49
N LEU A 481 23.93 -26.20 3.68
CA LEU A 481 25.30 -26.65 3.93
C LEU A 481 25.46 -28.15 3.62
N GLU A 482 24.53 -29.00 4.03
CA GLU A 482 24.56 -30.43 3.72
C GLU A 482 24.35 -30.73 2.23
N LYS A 483 23.50 -29.96 1.53
CA LYS A 483 23.24 -30.14 0.09
C LYS A 483 24.35 -29.56 -0.78
N TYR A 484 24.93 -28.44 -0.36
CA TYR A 484 25.93 -27.67 -1.09
C TYR A 484 27.16 -27.38 -0.22
N PRO A 485 27.87 -28.41 0.28
CA PRO A 485 28.96 -28.24 1.24
C PRO A 485 30.06 -27.37 0.69
N MET A 486 30.53 -26.46 1.54
CA MET A 486 31.70 -25.64 1.28
C MET A 486 32.91 -26.50 1.00
N GLN A 487 33.78 -26.01 0.13
CA GLN A 487 34.96 -26.75 -0.32
C GLN A 487 36.22 -26.21 0.35
N TYR A 488 37.05 -27.12 0.84
CA TYR A 488 38.42 -26.82 1.26
C TYR A 488 39.40 -27.20 0.16
N VAL A 489 40.29 -26.26 -0.19
CA VAL A 489 41.26 -26.41 -1.28
C VAL A 489 42.68 -26.37 -0.72
N GLU A 490 43.25 -27.54 -0.47
CA GLU A 490 44.59 -27.68 0.11
C GLU A 490 45.70 -27.43 -0.93
N ASN A 491 45.54 -27.99 -2.14
CA ASN A 491 46.51 -27.94 -3.24
C ASN A 491 45.78 -27.68 -4.58
N ASN A 492 46.50 -27.35 -5.65
CA ASN A 492 45.94 -27.21 -7.01
C ASN A 492 44.86 -26.12 -7.21
N LYS A 493 44.92 -25.02 -6.43
CA LYS A 493 43.95 -23.89 -6.50
C LYS A 493 43.63 -23.42 -7.93
N LYS A 494 44.62 -23.33 -8.81
CA LYS A 494 44.41 -22.93 -10.21
C LYS A 494 43.53 -23.91 -10.98
N GLU A 495 43.75 -25.22 -10.80
CA GLU A 495 42.96 -26.25 -11.47
C GLU A 495 41.56 -26.36 -10.87
N PHE A 496 41.42 -26.18 -9.55
CA PHE A 496 40.13 -26.04 -8.87
C PHE A 496 39.33 -24.87 -9.44
N VAL A 497 39.92 -23.67 -9.48
CA VAL A 497 39.28 -22.45 -10.01
C VAL A 497 38.88 -22.64 -11.48
N ASN A 498 39.70 -23.30 -12.29
CA ASN A 498 39.31 -23.65 -13.66
C ASN A 498 38.11 -24.60 -13.68
N ALA A 499 38.09 -25.62 -12.81
CA ALA A 499 37.04 -26.63 -12.78
C ALA A 499 35.67 -26.07 -12.38
N ILE A 500 35.61 -25.12 -11.42
CA ILE A 500 34.37 -24.45 -10.99
C ILE A 500 33.86 -23.43 -12.01
N ASN A 501 34.74 -22.82 -12.81
CA ASN A 501 34.38 -21.85 -13.85
C ASN A 501 33.96 -22.50 -15.18
N GLU A 502 34.23 -23.79 -15.36
CA GLU A 502 33.68 -24.56 -16.48
C GLU A 502 32.15 -24.71 -16.35
N LYS A 503 31.47 -24.94 -17.48
CA LYS A 503 30.02 -25.17 -17.45
C LYS A 503 29.70 -26.51 -16.78
N ASN A 504 29.00 -26.47 -15.66
CA ASN A 504 28.44 -27.63 -14.97
C ASN A 504 26.92 -27.50 -14.94
N ARG A 505 26.17 -28.61 -15.07
CA ARG A 505 24.70 -28.56 -15.08
C ARG A 505 24.11 -28.29 -13.71
N ASN A 506 24.76 -28.82 -12.67
CA ASN A 506 24.38 -28.69 -11.27
C ASN A 506 25.60 -28.93 -10.37
N PHE A 507 25.42 -28.74 -9.07
CA PHE A 507 26.46 -28.89 -8.07
C PHE A 507 26.92 -30.35 -7.91
N ASP A 508 26.02 -31.32 -7.99
CA ASP A 508 26.37 -32.75 -7.86
C ASP A 508 27.34 -33.19 -8.98
N GLU A 509 27.17 -32.67 -10.21
CA GLU A 509 28.10 -32.90 -11.32
C GLU A 509 29.46 -32.23 -11.07
N LEU A 510 29.45 -31.01 -10.54
CA LEU A 510 30.67 -30.29 -10.16
C LEU A 510 31.43 -31.05 -9.06
N LEU A 511 30.77 -31.48 -7.99
CA LEU A 511 31.39 -32.23 -6.90
C LEU A 511 32.06 -33.51 -7.40
N LYS A 512 31.35 -34.34 -8.17
CA LYS A 512 31.92 -35.57 -8.77
C LYS A 512 33.18 -35.29 -9.58
N LYS A 513 33.20 -34.17 -10.32
CA LYS A 513 34.35 -33.75 -11.11
C LYS A 513 35.52 -33.31 -10.22
N LEU A 514 35.26 -32.54 -9.17
CA LEU A 514 36.28 -32.10 -8.19
C LEU A 514 36.89 -33.30 -7.45
N GLU A 515 36.05 -34.24 -7.01
CA GLU A 515 36.45 -35.49 -6.35
C GLU A 515 37.30 -36.37 -7.28
N SER A 516 36.86 -36.58 -8.53
CA SER A 516 37.58 -37.45 -9.49
C SER A 516 38.99 -36.96 -9.82
N LYS A 517 39.24 -35.66 -9.63
CA LYS A 517 40.54 -35.01 -9.87
C LYS A 517 41.28 -34.69 -8.57
N ASN A 518 40.71 -35.02 -7.41
CA ASN A 518 41.25 -34.71 -6.08
C ASN A 518 41.61 -33.22 -5.93
N LEU A 519 40.70 -32.33 -6.34
CA LEU A 519 40.92 -30.87 -6.37
C LEU A 519 40.45 -30.14 -5.11
N SER A 520 39.53 -30.74 -4.33
CA SER A 520 39.01 -30.18 -3.07
C SER A 520 38.45 -31.29 -2.19
N VAL A 521 38.17 -30.94 -0.93
CA VAL A 521 37.45 -31.78 0.04
C VAL A 521 36.21 -31.02 0.51
N SER A 522 35.05 -31.67 0.50
CA SER A 522 33.84 -31.12 1.11
C SER A 522 34.00 -31.04 2.62
N MET A 523 33.69 -29.87 3.18
CA MET A 523 33.68 -29.67 4.62
C MET A 523 32.48 -30.40 5.24
N ASP A 524 32.63 -30.83 6.49
CA ASP A 524 31.50 -31.28 7.28
C ASP A 524 30.83 -30.10 7.98
N LEU A 525 29.60 -30.32 8.48
CA LEU A 525 28.78 -29.29 9.07
C LEU A 525 29.44 -28.62 10.29
N GLU A 526 30.22 -29.36 11.09
CA GLU A 526 30.89 -28.81 12.27
C GLU A 526 31.99 -27.81 11.85
N ALA A 527 32.77 -28.17 10.83
CA ALA A 527 33.78 -27.28 10.27
C ALA A 527 33.17 -26.04 9.59
N GLU A 528 32.04 -26.21 8.88
CA GLU A 528 31.32 -25.08 8.27
C GLU A 528 30.74 -24.14 9.34
N ASP A 529 30.11 -24.69 10.37
CA ASP A 529 29.57 -23.90 11.49
C ASP A 529 30.66 -23.11 12.18
N LEU A 530 31.81 -23.73 12.46
CA LEU A 530 32.94 -23.06 13.09
C LEU A 530 33.46 -21.90 12.22
N ALA A 531 33.50 -22.09 10.91
CA ALA A 531 34.01 -21.08 10.00
C ALA A 531 33.02 -19.90 9.83
N LEU A 532 31.72 -20.18 9.78
CA LEU A 532 30.68 -19.15 9.73
C LEU A 532 30.55 -18.39 11.06
N ASP A 533 30.73 -19.05 12.21
CA ASP A 533 30.84 -18.41 13.53
C ASP A 533 31.98 -17.38 13.52
N HIS A 534 33.17 -17.77 13.05
CA HIS A 534 34.34 -16.89 12.93
C HIS A 534 34.10 -15.68 12.02
N ILE A 535 33.52 -15.89 10.83
CA ILE A 535 33.22 -14.81 9.88
C ILE A 535 32.16 -13.85 10.42
N SER A 536 31.17 -14.39 11.12
CA SER A 536 30.06 -13.59 11.64
C SER A 536 30.48 -12.67 12.78
N GLN A 537 31.62 -12.91 13.44
CA GLN A 537 32.10 -12.18 14.61
C GLN A 537 31.09 -12.18 15.79
N ASP A 538 31.57 -12.52 16.99
CA ASP A 538 30.75 -12.66 18.20
C ASP A 538 29.75 -13.84 18.12
N ASP A 539 28.65 -13.80 18.87
CA ASP A 539 27.62 -14.83 18.94
C ASP A 539 26.54 -14.75 17.82
N ARG A 540 26.74 -13.90 16.81
CA ARG A 540 25.72 -13.60 15.78
C ARG A 540 25.28 -14.81 14.97
N TYR A 541 26.22 -15.65 14.53
CA TYR A 541 25.88 -16.88 13.81
C TYR A 541 25.10 -17.87 14.69
N ARG A 542 25.39 -17.94 15.99
CA ARG A 542 24.64 -18.80 16.92
C ARG A 542 23.22 -18.30 17.12
N ARG A 543 23.03 -16.98 17.26
CA ARG A 543 21.70 -16.37 17.26
C ARG A 543 20.96 -16.63 15.96
N TYR A 544 21.66 -16.62 14.83
CA TYR A 544 21.09 -17.00 13.54
C TYR A 544 20.62 -18.47 13.53
N ILE A 545 21.41 -19.41 14.05
CA ILE A 545 20.98 -20.82 14.17
C ILE A 545 19.68 -20.91 14.98
N ASP A 546 19.62 -20.27 16.15
CA ASP A 546 18.41 -20.24 16.98
C ASP A 546 17.24 -19.59 16.24
N PHE A 547 17.49 -18.50 15.51
CA PHE A 547 16.51 -17.83 14.67
C PHE A 547 15.89 -18.74 13.62
N THR A 548 16.69 -19.51 12.89
CA THR A 548 16.17 -20.42 11.84
C THR A 548 15.27 -21.52 12.38
N SER A 549 15.48 -21.92 13.64
CA SER A 549 14.65 -22.92 14.31
C SER A 549 13.23 -22.41 14.55
N ILE A 550 13.02 -21.08 14.61
CA ILE A 550 11.73 -20.48 14.95
C ILE A 550 10.66 -20.89 13.95
N TYR A 551 10.87 -20.68 12.65
CA TYR A 551 9.84 -20.96 11.63
C TYR A 551 9.86 -22.41 11.10
N ARG A 552 10.45 -23.35 11.86
CA ARG A 552 10.57 -24.77 11.53
C ARG A 552 9.76 -25.68 12.44
N GLU A 553 9.28 -26.78 11.89
CA GLU A 553 8.58 -27.81 12.64
C GLU A 553 9.40 -28.30 13.86
N GLY A 554 8.72 -28.41 15.00
CA GLY A 554 9.35 -28.79 16.27
C GLY A 554 10.30 -27.76 16.87
N GLY A 555 10.49 -26.59 16.25
CA GLY A 555 11.40 -25.56 16.76
C GLY A 555 12.87 -26.01 16.73
N THR A 556 13.24 -26.79 15.71
CA THR A 556 14.57 -27.41 15.61
C THR A 556 15.30 -26.99 14.34
N ARG A 557 16.64 -27.08 14.37
CA ARG A 557 17.50 -26.82 13.20
C ARG A 557 17.22 -27.78 12.03
N ASP A 558 16.70 -28.97 12.33
CA ASP A 558 16.44 -30.05 11.35
C ASP A 558 15.03 -30.01 10.76
N GLY A 559 14.11 -29.30 11.42
CA GLY A 559 12.69 -29.26 11.06
C GLY A 559 12.45 -28.68 9.66
N ASP A 560 11.37 -29.15 9.03
CA ASP A 560 10.87 -28.56 7.78
C ASP A 560 10.39 -27.13 8.03
N VAL A 561 10.54 -26.26 7.03
CA VAL A 561 9.96 -24.91 7.07
C VAL A 561 8.44 -25.00 7.08
N MET A 562 7.80 -24.48 8.11
CA MET A 562 6.35 -24.66 8.35
C MET A 562 5.48 -24.16 7.20
N LEU A 563 5.92 -23.12 6.48
CA LEU A 563 5.19 -22.56 5.34
C LEU A 563 4.97 -23.54 4.19
N MET A 564 5.83 -24.55 4.06
CA MET A 564 5.70 -25.57 3.02
C MET A 564 4.31 -26.23 3.08
N HIS A 565 3.82 -26.49 4.29
CA HIS A 565 2.56 -27.17 4.54
C HIS A 565 1.38 -26.21 4.72
N ARG A 566 1.63 -24.90 4.90
CA ARG A 566 0.57 -23.90 5.06
C ARG A 566 -0.41 -23.90 3.87
N PRO A 567 -1.73 -24.02 4.09
CA PRO A 567 -2.73 -23.88 3.02
C PRO A 567 -2.75 -22.46 2.47
N ASN A 568 -3.40 -22.23 1.33
CA ASN A 568 -3.53 -20.89 0.73
C ASN A 568 -2.18 -20.17 0.60
N SER A 569 -1.17 -20.89 0.09
CA SER A 569 0.18 -20.38 -0.14
C SER A 569 0.64 -20.58 -1.59
N MET A 570 1.40 -19.63 -2.13
CA MET A 570 2.02 -19.73 -3.46
C MET A 570 3.44 -19.17 -3.46
N PHE A 571 4.37 -19.86 -4.13
CA PHE A 571 5.79 -19.51 -4.10
C PHE A 571 6.33 -19.41 -5.53
N PHE A 572 6.87 -18.24 -5.92
CA PHE A 572 7.59 -18.07 -7.17
C PHE A 572 9.07 -18.34 -6.95
N VAL A 573 9.64 -19.24 -7.75
CA VAL A 573 11.01 -19.73 -7.62
C VAL A 573 11.72 -19.63 -8.96
N GLY A 574 12.78 -18.82 -9.04
CA GLY A 574 13.60 -18.76 -10.23
C GLY A 574 14.59 -19.91 -10.31
N ASN A 575 14.85 -20.36 -11.53
CA ASN A 575 15.75 -21.47 -11.81
C ASN A 575 16.44 -21.28 -13.17
N ASN A 576 17.56 -21.96 -13.38
CA ASN A 576 18.38 -21.92 -14.59
C ASN A 576 19.18 -20.63 -14.81
N LEU A 577 19.46 -19.87 -13.74
CA LEU A 577 20.42 -18.76 -13.76
C LEU A 577 21.64 -19.08 -12.90
N PRO A 578 22.85 -18.69 -13.33
CA PRO A 578 24.06 -18.81 -12.52
C PRO A 578 23.86 -18.15 -11.15
N THR A 579 23.89 -18.94 -10.09
CA THR A 579 23.57 -18.55 -8.72
C THR A 579 24.63 -19.11 -7.78
N VAL A 580 25.04 -18.35 -6.78
CA VAL A 580 25.96 -18.84 -5.74
C VAL A 580 25.23 -19.89 -4.89
N VAL A 581 25.67 -21.14 -4.99
CA VAL A 581 25.08 -22.27 -4.23
C VAL A 581 25.98 -22.76 -3.10
N SER A 582 27.29 -22.48 -3.16
CA SER A 582 28.26 -22.86 -2.14
C SER A 582 29.44 -21.88 -2.14
N GLY A 583 30.46 -22.14 -1.31
CA GLY A 583 31.68 -21.37 -1.28
C GLY A 583 32.92 -22.23 -1.01
N TYR A 584 34.10 -21.60 -1.06
CA TYR A 584 35.36 -22.24 -0.67
C TYR A 584 36.28 -21.28 0.07
N PHE A 585 37.06 -21.81 1.01
CA PHE A 585 38.03 -21.00 1.75
C PHE A 585 39.29 -20.77 0.94
N THR A 586 39.79 -19.53 0.97
CA THR A 586 41.15 -19.23 0.50
C THR A 586 42.18 -19.63 1.56
N SER A 587 43.43 -19.81 1.15
CA SER A 587 44.55 -20.28 1.98
C SER A 587 44.83 -19.44 3.24
N ASP A 588 44.25 -18.24 3.35
CA ASP A 588 44.39 -17.35 4.50
C ASP A 588 43.28 -17.55 5.55
N GLY A 589 42.29 -18.43 5.29
CA GLY A 589 41.26 -18.86 6.26
C GLY A 589 40.11 -17.87 6.52
N ASP A 590 40.34 -16.57 6.31
CA ASP A 590 39.37 -15.52 6.67
C ASP A 590 38.41 -15.11 5.54
N LYS A 591 38.60 -15.64 4.33
CA LYS A 591 37.82 -15.27 3.12
C LYS A 591 37.16 -16.44 2.44
N ILE A 592 35.86 -16.31 2.19
CA ILE A 592 35.05 -17.21 1.36
C ILE A 592 34.99 -16.70 -0.07
N GLU A 593 35.19 -17.57 -1.04
CA GLU A 593 34.96 -17.31 -2.46
C GLU A 593 33.76 -18.11 -2.97
N ASN A 594 33.10 -17.62 -4.02
CA ASN A 594 31.83 -18.19 -4.50
C ASN A 594 32.01 -19.43 -5.38
N ILE A 595 31.11 -20.40 -5.22
CA ILE A 595 30.86 -21.46 -6.20
C ILE A 595 29.45 -21.27 -6.76
N MET A 596 29.37 -21.14 -8.08
CA MET A 596 28.11 -20.88 -8.77
C MET A 596 27.69 -22.07 -9.64
N THR A 597 26.39 -22.35 -9.67
CA THR A 597 25.78 -23.30 -10.60
C THR A 597 24.50 -22.69 -11.20
N PRO A 598 23.91 -23.26 -12.25
CA PRO A 598 22.64 -22.77 -12.81
C PRO A 598 21.41 -22.96 -11.91
N GLU A 599 21.55 -23.41 -10.67
CA GLU A 599 20.46 -23.82 -9.78
C GLU A 599 19.88 -22.67 -8.96
N GLY A 600 19.34 -21.64 -9.62
CA GLY A 600 18.66 -20.55 -8.92
C GLY A 600 18.27 -19.39 -9.83
N ASP A 601 18.02 -18.25 -9.22
CA ASP A 601 17.50 -17.03 -9.86
C ASP A 601 18.54 -15.91 -10.05
N GLY A 602 19.82 -16.20 -9.84
CA GLY A 602 20.92 -15.23 -9.85
C GLY A 602 21.36 -14.81 -8.44
N VAL A 603 20.49 -14.94 -7.43
CA VAL A 603 20.78 -14.58 -6.04
C VAL A 603 20.48 -15.73 -5.08
N VAL A 604 19.30 -16.32 -5.21
CA VAL A 604 18.75 -17.34 -4.32
C VAL A 604 18.78 -18.70 -5.00
N PRO A 605 19.45 -19.71 -4.40
CA PRO A 605 19.41 -21.08 -4.89
C PRO A 605 17.99 -21.64 -4.93
N VAL A 606 17.68 -22.41 -5.97
CA VAL A 606 16.36 -23.05 -6.12
C VAL A 606 16.00 -23.86 -4.89
N TYR A 607 16.95 -24.65 -4.36
CA TYR A 607 16.77 -25.50 -3.18
C TYR A 607 16.42 -24.71 -1.91
N SER A 608 16.93 -23.48 -1.80
CA SER A 608 16.59 -22.58 -0.70
C SER A 608 15.19 -22.01 -0.85
N ALA A 609 14.85 -21.56 -2.06
CA ALA A 609 13.52 -21.05 -2.37
C ALA A 609 12.42 -22.13 -2.30
N THR A 610 12.79 -23.40 -2.45
CA THR A 610 11.93 -24.56 -2.27
C THR A 610 12.05 -25.20 -0.89
N MET A 611 12.56 -24.47 0.12
CA MET A 611 12.55 -24.87 1.53
C MET A 611 13.25 -26.20 1.81
N GLY A 612 14.38 -26.43 1.13
CA GLY A 612 15.22 -27.60 1.32
C GLY A 612 14.68 -28.87 0.67
N MET A 613 13.90 -28.74 -0.41
CA MET A 613 13.45 -29.86 -1.24
C MET A 613 13.63 -29.56 -2.72
N THR A 614 14.06 -30.53 -3.50
CA THR A 614 13.99 -30.47 -4.96
C THR A 614 12.55 -30.67 -5.44
N PHE A 615 12.24 -30.23 -6.67
CA PHE A 615 10.89 -30.44 -7.22
C PHE A 615 10.51 -31.92 -7.36
N ASP A 616 11.48 -32.82 -7.50
CA ASP A 616 11.26 -34.26 -7.64
C ASP A 616 10.94 -34.93 -6.29
N GLU A 617 11.38 -34.34 -5.17
CA GLU A 617 11.07 -34.81 -3.82
C GLU A 617 9.68 -34.38 -3.34
N MET A 618 9.10 -33.35 -3.96
CA MET A 618 7.80 -32.80 -3.55
C MET A 618 6.64 -33.73 -3.91
N THR A 619 5.71 -33.88 -2.97
CA THR A 619 4.40 -34.47 -3.28
C THR A 619 3.65 -33.60 -4.29
N PRO A 620 2.71 -34.16 -5.08
CA PRO A 620 1.93 -33.37 -6.04
C PRO A 620 1.21 -32.16 -5.41
N GLU A 621 0.76 -32.29 -4.17
CA GLU A 621 0.10 -31.21 -3.42
C GLU A 621 1.07 -30.06 -3.09
N ILE A 622 2.25 -30.38 -2.57
CA ILE A 622 3.29 -29.38 -2.27
C ILE A 622 3.77 -28.74 -3.56
N ARG A 623 4.09 -29.55 -4.58
CA ARG A 623 4.59 -29.10 -5.88
C ARG A 623 3.65 -28.10 -6.56
N ALA A 624 2.33 -28.26 -6.37
CA ALA A 624 1.32 -27.37 -6.96
C ALA A 624 1.39 -25.93 -6.42
N LYS A 625 1.97 -25.71 -5.23
CA LYS A 625 2.16 -24.38 -4.63
C LYS A 625 3.31 -23.60 -5.28
N PHE A 626 4.26 -24.29 -5.93
CA PHE A 626 5.46 -23.68 -6.49
C PHE A 626 5.32 -23.36 -7.98
N LYS A 627 5.63 -22.12 -8.34
CA LYS A 627 5.73 -21.63 -9.71
C LYS A 627 7.20 -21.43 -10.05
N GLU A 628 7.74 -22.39 -10.80
CA GLU A 628 9.08 -22.26 -11.36
C GLU A 628 9.04 -21.23 -12.49
N ILE A 629 9.93 -20.25 -12.43
CA ILE A 629 10.00 -19.15 -13.39
C ILE A 629 11.37 -19.10 -14.07
N LYS A 630 11.38 -18.57 -15.30
CA LYS A 630 12.60 -18.28 -16.06
C LYS A 630 12.81 -16.77 -16.04
N GLY A 631 13.55 -16.27 -15.05
CA GLY A 631 13.83 -14.85 -14.87
C GLY A 631 14.77 -14.64 -13.70
N ASP A 632 15.48 -13.51 -13.71
CA ASP A 632 16.35 -13.11 -12.60
C ASP A 632 15.54 -12.68 -11.37
N HIS A 633 16.24 -12.56 -10.24
CA HIS A 633 15.64 -12.32 -8.94
C HIS A 633 14.70 -11.10 -8.90
N ILE A 634 15.01 -10.05 -9.67
CA ILE A 634 14.17 -8.84 -9.75
C ILE A 634 13.16 -8.92 -10.90
N GLY A 635 13.56 -9.51 -12.02
CA GLY A 635 12.76 -9.70 -13.23
C GLY A 635 11.44 -10.40 -12.96
N MET A 636 11.40 -11.27 -11.96
CA MET A 636 10.17 -11.95 -11.55
C MET A 636 9.04 -11.02 -11.09
N LEU A 637 9.38 -9.84 -10.56
CA LEU A 637 8.44 -8.84 -10.04
C LEU A 637 7.84 -7.96 -11.12
N ILE A 638 8.37 -8.01 -12.35
CA ILE A 638 7.90 -7.24 -13.50
C ILE A 638 7.34 -8.12 -14.61
N ASP A 639 7.50 -9.44 -14.52
CA ASP A 639 6.93 -10.38 -15.47
C ASP A 639 5.39 -10.41 -15.40
N LEU A 640 4.74 -10.17 -16.54
CA LEU A 640 3.28 -10.08 -16.62
C LEU A 640 2.59 -11.43 -16.31
N GLY A 641 3.23 -12.56 -16.62
CA GLY A 641 2.70 -13.89 -16.33
C GLY A 641 2.67 -14.14 -14.83
N ASN A 642 3.78 -13.85 -14.15
CA ASN A 642 3.92 -13.97 -12.71
C ASN A 642 2.94 -13.03 -11.97
N LEU A 643 2.87 -11.76 -12.39
CA LEU A 643 1.94 -10.79 -11.81
C LEU A 643 0.48 -11.19 -12.01
N LYS A 644 0.15 -11.80 -13.16
CA LYS A 644 -1.19 -12.35 -13.39
C LYS A 644 -1.48 -13.55 -12.50
N ALA A 645 -0.54 -14.48 -12.34
CA ALA A 645 -0.68 -15.64 -11.46
C ALA A 645 -0.88 -15.20 -10.00
N MET A 646 -0.12 -14.20 -9.55
CA MET A 646 -0.32 -13.53 -8.25
C MET A 646 -1.76 -13.02 -8.10
N CYS A 647 -2.27 -12.25 -9.07
CA CYS A 647 -3.63 -11.75 -9.03
C CYS A 647 -4.69 -12.87 -9.09
N ASP A 648 -4.46 -13.94 -9.86
CA ASP A 648 -5.37 -15.10 -9.93
C ASP A 648 -5.48 -15.78 -8.57
N PHE A 649 -4.34 -16.03 -7.92
CA PHE A 649 -4.27 -16.63 -6.59
C PHE A 649 -4.94 -15.77 -5.53
N LEU A 650 -4.65 -14.45 -5.50
CA LEU A 650 -5.26 -13.53 -4.54
C LEU A 650 -6.79 -13.42 -4.71
N ASN A 651 -7.30 -13.58 -5.94
CA ASN A 651 -8.74 -13.65 -6.24
C ASN A 651 -9.38 -15.03 -5.95
N GLY A 652 -8.62 -16.03 -5.52
CA GLY A 652 -9.12 -17.41 -5.37
C GLY A 652 -9.51 -18.07 -6.70
N ARG A 653 -9.00 -17.57 -7.84
CA ARG A 653 -9.20 -18.18 -9.16
C ARG A 653 -8.22 -19.33 -9.34
N GLN A 654 -8.58 -20.29 -10.18
CA GLN A 654 -7.62 -21.30 -10.64
C GLN A 654 -6.47 -20.59 -11.35
N VAL A 655 -5.27 -20.73 -10.79
CA VAL A 655 -4.04 -20.13 -11.32
C VAL A 655 -3.71 -20.79 -12.65
N ARG A 656 -3.81 -20.05 -13.76
CA ARG A 656 -3.58 -20.56 -15.11
C ARG A 656 -2.11 -20.61 -15.49
#